data_AF-A0A3M1PR12-F1
#
_entry.id   AF-A0A3M1PR12-F1
#
_cell.length_a   1.000
_cell.length_b   1.000
_cell.length_c   1.000
_cell.angle_alpha   90.00
_cell.angle_beta   90.00
_cell.angle_gamma   90.00
#
_symmetry.space_group_name_H-M   'P 1'
#
loop_
_entity.id
_entity.type
_entity.pdbx_description
1 polymer ?
#
loop_
_entity_poly.entity_id
_entity_poly.type
_entity_poly.pdbx_seq_one_letter_code
_entity_poly.pdbx_strand_id
1 'polypeptide(L)'
;MARRPFTVLLAFLTALAGLLVATFYLGQRTALEQSDRQLDPHHAVFRLEGRMPIKEWRQYHFTELPGPLAAVIAAAADDRLVAISRYYEDREGQWRLASAEASGSEARAVRLGFADPAIARIIPFPRLLPSSAADVRLEPAGVWITEQTARRLFGTADALGRTLLLSGPATQRGALTVTAVLRDHDPLSHFQFDALVAIRPHLSPDLPPYPERWQSAGMEIFVRLARPADEKGATRLIRSLLHAAPEVEWSDGSRVRVSDFAIEARSLWGLDFFTPQGDGSPNPVKGHLALAGVFVWGLLALAIATSFWSHAASLLGRDRFLATLSLMGRSPAGHVAQLAIEAAVVWLGAAVAAMISHELLAPGLVDSGLLFVRGRLAPGLLLPVTAGAALLGGALFAMALTAQMKVAPLVLRLQPAFGGGGSVWGRHARSFLLFCQFAFMIFALYAALTFHRQWKILVDSDPGFSWKEIAVIENAYEAYGAREAFLAELRRLPGVVAVSQSEFAPPSAPTNVWKFRAPGSERRFELLMNPVDPEFARVFDVRMLAGRFFDPRHGGDLVADYRASRNVVITDAARRLLGFPDPQAAIGRQIAIDGAGRRPDVPVTIIGVASDMALQGMHKGFAPRIFFAVPGAGGKVALRIHTGDFRHIATLVQTVWNKFAPQAPFVFYPVSVRWQAAAHNEHRLALEVSLVVFVMAVLAVGGLIASAVLELRRRLREYALRKVLGASSWRLAGFAFMKLARPALVGIIAACPIAWLVLAGWLEQFPLRWTPSGIGDLMWPLVAAGGAIVLALSWHVLRA
;
A
#
# COMPACT_ATOMS: atom_id res chain seq x y z
N MET A 1 12.28 24.40 -42.90
CA MET A 1 10.88 24.16 -42.46
C MET A 1 10.71 22.98 -41.49
N ALA A 2 11.52 21.92 -41.52
CA ALA A 2 11.34 20.70 -40.69
C ALA A 2 11.55 20.79 -39.15
N ARG A 3 11.82 21.97 -38.56
CA ARG A 3 12.32 22.09 -37.16
C ARG A 3 11.30 22.53 -36.11
N ARG A 4 10.16 23.12 -36.52
CA ARG A 4 9.03 23.44 -35.61
C ARG A 4 8.31 22.21 -35.01
N PRO A 5 8.13 21.07 -35.72
CA PRO A 5 7.41 19.93 -35.14
C PRO A 5 8.16 19.27 -33.98
N PHE A 6 9.49 19.28 -33.98
CA PHE A 6 10.29 18.67 -32.91
C PHE A 6 10.16 19.41 -31.57
N THR A 7 10.19 20.75 -31.58
CA THR A 7 10.00 21.56 -30.36
C THR A 7 8.58 21.44 -29.81
N VAL A 8 7.58 21.36 -30.69
CA VAL A 8 6.17 21.17 -30.32
C VAL A 8 5.95 19.76 -29.75
N LEU A 9 6.51 18.73 -30.36
CA LEU A 9 6.46 17.35 -29.87
C LEU A 9 7.08 17.23 -28.48
N LEU A 10 8.22 17.87 -28.25
CA LEU A 10 8.88 17.79 -26.95
C LEU A 10 8.15 18.59 -25.87
N ALA A 11 7.58 19.74 -26.22
CA ALA A 11 6.70 20.49 -25.31
C ALA A 11 5.44 19.68 -24.97
N PHE A 12 4.86 18.98 -25.94
CA PHE A 12 3.75 18.04 -25.73
C PHE A 12 4.13 16.89 -24.79
N LEU A 13 5.26 16.21 -25.04
CA LEU A 13 5.74 15.13 -24.17
C LEU A 13 6.02 15.60 -22.75
N THR A 14 6.56 16.81 -22.61
CA THR A 14 6.80 17.47 -21.32
C THR A 14 5.50 17.76 -20.59
N ALA A 15 4.50 18.32 -21.27
CA ALA A 15 3.19 18.60 -20.69
C ALA A 15 2.43 17.32 -20.34
N LEU A 16 2.52 16.29 -21.19
CA LEU A 16 1.96 14.96 -20.93
C LEU A 16 2.60 14.33 -19.71
N ALA A 17 3.92 14.42 -19.56
CA ALA A 17 4.63 13.93 -18.40
C ALA A 17 4.20 14.69 -17.13
N GLY A 18 4.15 16.03 -17.19
CA GLY A 18 3.67 16.86 -16.08
C GLY A 18 2.22 16.56 -15.68
N LEU A 19 1.38 16.21 -16.66
CA LEU A 19 0.01 15.80 -16.41
C LEU A 19 -0.10 14.39 -15.84
N LEU A 20 0.70 13.42 -16.30
CA LEU A 20 0.80 12.10 -15.68
C LEU A 20 1.26 12.22 -14.22
N VAL A 21 2.20 13.13 -13.96
CA VAL A 21 2.66 13.49 -12.62
C VAL A 21 1.56 14.13 -11.79
N ALA A 22 0.83 15.10 -12.34
CA ALA A 22 -0.30 15.73 -11.66
C ALA A 22 -1.40 14.70 -11.38
N THR A 23 -1.68 13.81 -12.34
CA THR A 23 -2.67 12.74 -12.22
C THR A 23 -2.27 11.75 -11.14
N PHE A 24 -1.02 11.32 -11.12
CA PHE A 24 -0.51 10.40 -10.13
C PHE A 24 -0.47 11.03 -8.73
N TYR A 25 0.19 12.19 -8.59
CA TYR A 25 0.37 12.85 -7.30
C TYR A 25 -0.93 13.45 -6.76
N LEU A 26 -1.68 14.19 -7.58
CA LEU A 26 -2.97 14.73 -7.16
C LEU A 26 -4.02 13.64 -7.09
N GLY A 27 -3.93 12.56 -7.88
CA GLY A 27 -4.81 11.41 -7.75
C GLY A 27 -4.61 10.73 -6.39
N GLN A 28 -3.36 10.47 -6.00
CA GLN A 28 -3.02 9.95 -4.68
C GLN A 28 -3.37 10.94 -3.56
N ARG A 29 -3.13 12.24 -3.76
CA ARG A 29 -3.45 13.28 -2.78
C ARG A 29 -4.94 13.57 -2.67
N THR A 30 -5.69 13.53 -3.76
CA THR A 30 -7.16 13.67 -3.73
C THR A 30 -7.79 12.41 -3.19
N ALA A 31 -7.23 11.22 -3.45
CA ALA A 31 -7.58 9.98 -2.77
C ALA A 31 -7.38 10.10 -1.24
N LEU A 32 -6.22 10.63 -0.81
CA LEU A 32 -5.95 10.98 0.59
C LEU A 32 -6.99 11.97 1.12
N GLU A 33 -7.15 13.12 0.47
CA GLU A 33 -8.07 14.18 0.88
C GLU A 33 -9.55 13.73 0.81
N GLN A 34 -9.94 12.78 -0.05
CA GLN A 34 -11.30 12.24 -0.17
C GLN A 34 -11.59 11.21 0.92
N SER A 35 -10.63 10.33 1.22
CA SER A 35 -10.67 9.48 2.43
C SER A 35 -10.76 10.36 3.68
N ASP A 36 -9.97 11.43 3.73
CA ASP A 36 -9.86 12.33 4.89
C ASP A 36 -11.01 13.35 5.00
N ARG A 37 -11.76 13.63 3.92
CA ARG A 37 -12.94 14.52 3.94
C ARG A 37 -14.06 14.01 4.84
N GLN A 38 -14.07 12.71 5.14
CA GLN A 38 -14.98 12.12 6.11
C GLN A 38 -14.53 12.35 7.56
N LEU A 39 -13.39 12.98 7.82
CA LEU A 39 -12.84 13.25 9.14
C LEU A 39 -12.60 14.76 9.27
N ASP A 40 -13.07 15.36 10.35
CA ASP A 40 -12.89 16.79 10.61
C ASP A 40 -11.38 17.17 10.56
N PRO A 41 -10.95 18.18 9.75
CA PRO A 41 -9.55 18.63 9.65
C PRO A 41 -8.89 19.07 10.95
N HIS A 42 -9.63 19.17 12.04
CA HIS A 42 -9.09 19.44 13.36
C HIS A 42 -8.60 18.14 14.01
N HIS A 43 -7.27 17.97 14.11
CA HIS A 43 -6.46 16.85 14.66
C HIS A 43 -6.89 16.22 16.01
N ALA A 44 -8.13 15.77 16.12
CA ALA A 44 -8.73 15.32 17.36
C ALA A 44 -9.07 13.83 17.34
N VAL A 45 -9.13 13.19 16.17
CA VAL A 45 -9.49 11.78 16.06
C VAL A 45 -8.23 10.92 15.96
N PHE A 46 -8.13 9.88 16.77
CA PHE A 46 -7.00 8.96 16.86
C PHE A 46 -7.48 7.50 16.88
N ARG A 47 -6.71 6.62 16.26
CA ARG A 47 -6.81 5.17 16.47
C ARG A 47 -5.72 4.72 17.44
N LEU A 48 -6.07 3.85 18.37
CA LEU A 48 -5.11 3.28 19.30
C LEU A 48 -4.45 2.05 18.68
N GLU A 49 -3.12 1.95 18.80
CA GLU A 49 -2.31 0.84 18.32
C GLU A 49 -1.47 0.27 19.47
N GLY A 50 -1.36 -1.06 19.50
CA GLY A 50 -0.47 -1.77 20.42
C GLY A 50 0.89 -2.01 19.79
N ARG A 51 1.96 -1.91 20.60
CA ARG A 51 3.33 -2.27 20.23
C ARG A 51 3.79 -3.47 21.04
N MET A 52 4.29 -4.48 20.35
CA MET A 52 4.94 -5.63 20.95
C MET A 52 6.42 -5.68 20.53
N PRO A 53 7.36 -5.41 21.44
CA PRO A 53 8.77 -5.52 21.12
C PRO A 53 9.20 -7.00 21.07
N ILE A 54 9.13 -7.61 19.88
CA ILE A 54 9.75 -8.92 19.65
C ILE A 54 11.25 -8.67 19.37
N LYS A 55 12.09 -8.86 20.40
CA LYS A 55 13.53 -8.52 20.39
C LYS A 55 14.32 -9.07 19.18
N GLU A 56 13.85 -10.14 18.56
CA GLU A 56 14.54 -10.83 17.46
C GLU A 56 13.86 -10.64 16.08
N TRP A 57 12.63 -10.07 16.03
CA TRP A 57 11.81 -10.02 14.79
C TRP A 57 11.19 -8.64 14.48
N ARG A 58 11.73 -7.55 15.06
CA ARG A 58 11.20 -6.16 15.01
C ARG A 58 9.87 -5.98 15.75
N GLN A 59 9.49 -4.70 15.96
CA GLN A 59 8.28 -4.31 16.69
C GLN A 59 7.04 -4.76 15.92
N TYR A 60 6.27 -5.67 16.51
CA TYR A 60 4.98 -6.05 15.97
C TYR A 60 3.95 -5.00 16.37
N HIS A 61 3.34 -4.36 15.38
CA HIS A 61 2.24 -3.41 15.59
C HIS A 61 0.94 -4.16 15.37
N PHE A 62 0.05 -4.08 16.35
CA PHE A 62 -1.30 -4.62 16.24
C PHE A 62 -2.33 -3.52 16.42
N THR A 63 -3.36 -3.53 15.58
CA THR A 63 -4.40 -2.50 15.53
C THR A 63 -5.64 -2.93 16.31
N GLU A 64 -5.81 -4.24 16.51
CA GLU A 64 -6.88 -4.83 17.28
C GLU A 64 -6.47 -4.92 18.74
N LEU A 65 -7.15 -4.19 19.60
CA LEU A 65 -6.88 -4.10 21.03
C LEU A 65 -7.93 -4.88 21.83
N PRO A 66 -7.63 -5.19 23.11
CA PRO A 66 -8.64 -5.72 24.03
C PRO A 66 -9.86 -4.81 24.11
N GLY A 67 -11.05 -5.35 23.86
CA GLY A 67 -12.27 -4.54 23.88
C GLY A 67 -12.53 -3.77 25.19
N PRO A 68 -12.31 -4.35 26.39
CA PRO A 68 -12.48 -3.63 27.66
C PRO A 68 -11.60 -2.38 27.83
N LEU A 69 -10.52 -2.26 27.05
CA LEU A 69 -9.62 -1.12 27.09
C LEU A 69 -10.35 0.19 26.81
N ALA A 70 -11.36 0.17 25.92
CA ALA A 70 -12.15 1.35 25.63
C ALA A 70 -12.94 1.83 26.86
N ALA A 71 -13.53 0.90 27.62
CA ALA A 71 -14.27 1.23 28.84
C ALA A 71 -13.34 1.75 29.95
N VAL A 72 -12.14 1.19 30.08
CA VAL A 72 -11.13 1.68 31.04
C VAL A 72 -10.69 3.10 30.72
N ILE A 73 -10.37 3.37 29.45
CA ILE A 73 -9.99 4.72 29.02
C ILE A 73 -11.16 5.69 29.21
N ALA A 74 -12.40 5.27 28.90
CA ALA A 74 -13.58 6.09 29.13
C ALA A 74 -13.79 6.42 30.62
N ALA A 75 -13.59 5.46 31.52
CA ALA A 75 -13.79 5.62 32.96
C ALA A 75 -12.71 6.48 33.63
N ALA A 76 -11.47 6.41 33.13
CA ALA A 76 -10.36 7.24 33.61
C ALA A 76 -10.35 8.66 32.98
N ALA A 77 -11.15 8.87 31.94
CA ALA A 77 -11.11 10.09 31.15
C ALA A 77 -11.84 11.27 31.81
N ASP A 78 -11.34 12.45 31.47
CA ASP A 78 -11.76 13.78 31.93
C ASP A 78 -12.26 14.60 30.72
N ASP A 79 -12.55 15.90 30.88
CA ASP A 79 -13.01 16.86 29.83
C ASP A 79 -12.16 16.90 28.54
N ARG A 80 -11.01 16.22 28.55
CA ARG A 80 -10.06 16.10 27.43
C ARG A 80 -10.47 15.02 26.40
N LEU A 81 -11.30 14.04 26.77
CA LEU A 81 -11.80 12.98 25.88
C LEU A 81 -13.26 13.26 25.51
N VAL A 82 -13.56 13.47 24.23
CA VAL A 82 -14.93 13.77 23.77
C VAL A 82 -15.74 12.50 23.54
N ALA A 83 -15.11 11.49 22.95
CA ALA A 83 -15.74 10.22 22.65
C ALA A 83 -14.68 9.13 22.45
N ILE A 84 -15.04 7.89 22.77
CA ILE A 84 -14.28 6.69 22.49
C ILE A 84 -15.24 5.61 21.98
N SER A 85 -14.83 4.86 20.97
CA SER A 85 -15.65 3.80 20.39
C SER A 85 -14.76 2.65 19.95
N ARG A 86 -15.20 1.44 20.26
CA ARG A 86 -14.73 0.23 19.59
C ARG A 86 -15.34 0.17 18.20
N TYR A 87 -14.62 -0.48 17.29
CA TYR A 87 -15.04 -0.81 15.94
C TYR A 87 -14.50 -2.18 15.55
N TYR A 88 -15.33 -2.97 14.90
CA TYR A 88 -14.96 -4.26 14.34
C TYR A 88 -15.71 -4.45 13.03
N GLU A 89 -15.04 -4.99 12.02
CA GLU A 89 -15.64 -5.24 10.71
C GLU A 89 -15.51 -6.71 10.37
N ASP A 90 -16.64 -7.37 10.11
CA ASP A 90 -16.63 -8.70 9.54
C ASP A 90 -16.29 -8.62 8.04
N ARG A 91 -15.02 -8.91 7.74
CA ARG A 91 -14.50 -8.96 6.38
C ARG A 91 -14.70 -10.31 5.69
N GLU A 92 -15.14 -11.32 6.44
CA GLU A 92 -15.35 -12.68 5.93
C GLU A 92 -16.75 -12.87 5.35
N GLY A 93 -17.63 -11.87 5.49
CA GLY A 93 -18.95 -11.84 4.86
C GLY A 93 -19.89 -12.91 5.43
N GLN A 94 -19.75 -13.18 6.73
CA GLN A 94 -20.46 -14.25 7.41
C GLN A 94 -21.91 -13.87 7.74
N TRP A 95 -22.22 -12.57 7.75
CA TRP A 95 -23.53 -12.02 8.05
C TRP A 95 -24.39 -11.83 6.81
N ARG A 96 -25.69 -12.07 6.98
CA ARG A 96 -26.70 -11.85 5.93
C ARG A 96 -27.80 -10.92 6.39
N LEU A 97 -28.26 -10.07 5.48
CA LEU A 97 -29.44 -9.24 5.64
C LEU A 97 -30.52 -9.67 4.66
N ALA A 98 -31.75 -9.78 5.16
CA ALA A 98 -32.97 -9.95 4.35
C ALA A 98 -33.98 -8.88 4.72
N SER A 99 -34.83 -8.48 3.77
CA SER A 99 -35.96 -7.60 4.07
C SER A 99 -37.07 -8.41 4.74
N ALA A 100 -37.57 -7.92 5.87
CA ALA A 100 -38.70 -8.58 6.56
C ALA A 100 -40.04 -8.38 5.83
N GLU A 101 -40.15 -7.33 5.01
CA GLU A 101 -41.39 -6.88 4.37
C GLU A 101 -41.59 -7.49 2.97
N ALA A 102 -40.50 -7.86 2.29
CA ALA A 102 -40.55 -8.47 0.99
C ALA A 102 -40.66 -10.00 1.12
N SER A 103 -41.89 -10.52 1.01
CA SER A 103 -42.16 -11.96 0.93
C SER A 103 -41.36 -12.55 -0.25
N GLY A 104 -40.36 -13.38 0.06
CA GLY A 104 -39.44 -13.96 -0.92
C GLY A 104 -38.09 -13.24 -1.11
N SER A 105 -37.72 -12.26 -0.27
CA SER A 105 -36.38 -11.65 -0.37
C SER A 105 -35.29 -12.64 0.05
N GLU A 106 -34.39 -12.98 -0.88
CA GLU A 106 -33.21 -13.80 -0.59
C GLU A 106 -32.29 -13.07 0.41
N ALA A 107 -31.86 -13.77 1.46
CA ALA A 107 -30.86 -13.26 2.39
C ALA A 107 -29.53 -13.01 1.65
N ARG A 108 -29.04 -11.78 1.68
CA ARG A 108 -27.82 -11.38 0.97
C ARG A 108 -26.67 -11.26 1.96
N ALA A 109 -25.50 -11.80 1.58
CA ALA A 109 -24.26 -11.59 2.33
C ALA A 109 -23.88 -10.10 2.30
N VAL A 110 -23.45 -9.58 3.45
CA VAL A 110 -23.07 -8.19 3.65
C VAL A 110 -21.83 -8.10 4.53
N ARG A 111 -21.02 -7.06 4.32
CA ARG A 111 -19.96 -6.68 5.28
C ARG A 111 -20.59 -5.94 6.44
N LEU A 112 -20.58 -6.58 7.60
CA LEU A 112 -21.19 -6.02 8.80
C LEU A 112 -20.12 -5.36 9.68
N GLY A 113 -20.28 -4.07 9.93
CA GLY A 113 -19.54 -3.33 10.94
C GLY A 113 -20.26 -3.38 12.28
N PHE A 114 -19.50 -3.47 13.36
CA PHE A 114 -19.95 -3.35 14.73
C PHE A 114 -19.23 -2.16 15.36
N ALA A 115 -19.97 -1.26 15.99
CA ALA A 115 -19.37 -0.14 16.70
C ALA A 115 -20.13 0.22 17.97
N ASP A 116 -19.47 0.87 18.93
CA ASP A 116 -20.21 1.49 20.04
C ASP A 116 -21.04 2.68 19.52
N PRO A 117 -22.16 3.04 20.18
CA PRO A 117 -23.00 4.16 19.75
C PRO A 117 -22.25 5.50 19.65
N ALA A 118 -21.15 5.64 20.39
CA ALA A 118 -20.28 6.80 20.37
C ALA A 118 -19.54 7.01 19.02
N ILE A 119 -19.49 6.01 18.13
CA ILE A 119 -18.84 6.12 16.82
C ILE A 119 -19.37 7.31 16.00
N ALA A 120 -20.66 7.62 16.15
CA ALA A 120 -21.34 8.74 15.50
C ALA A 120 -20.74 10.11 15.89
N ARG A 121 -20.17 10.19 17.10
CA ARG A 121 -19.50 11.39 17.62
C ARG A 121 -18.03 11.44 17.23
N ILE A 122 -17.46 10.35 16.74
CA ILE A 122 -16.04 10.24 16.36
C ILE A 122 -15.89 10.42 14.85
N ILE A 123 -16.74 9.76 14.07
CA ILE A 123 -16.68 9.73 12.60
C ILE A 123 -17.98 10.30 12.02
N PRO A 124 -17.92 11.41 11.28
CA PRO A 124 -19.08 11.97 10.60
C PRO A 124 -19.36 11.21 9.29
N PHE A 125 -20.14 10.12 9.36
CA PHE A 125 -20.61 9.42 8.16
C PHE A 125 -21.63 10.29 7.39
N PRO A 126 -21.40 10.62 6.10
CA PRO A 126 -22.31 11.46 5.32
C PRO A 126 -23.64 10.72 5.04
N ARG A 127 -24.76 11.35 5.39
CA ARG A 127 -26.12 10.77 5.29
C ARG A 127 -26.83 11.23 4.01
N LEU A 128 -27.71 10.38 3.48
CA LEU A 128 -28.52 10.70 2.29
C LEU A 128 -29.90 11.25 2.63
N LEU A 129 -30.55 10.71 3.65
CA LEU A 129 -31.88 11.11 4.08
C LEU A 129 -31.79 11.72 5.49
N PRO A 130 -32.32 12.93 5.70
CA PRO A 130 -32.36 13.53 7.02
C PRO A 130 -33.52 12.92 7.82
N SER A 131 -33.21 12.04 8.77
CA SER A 131 -33.95 12.07 10.03
C SER A 131 -33.54 13.35 10.76
N SER A 132 -34.46 14.01 11.47
CA SER A 132 -34.23 15.30 12.13
C SER A 132 -32.82 15.40 12.75
N ALA A 133 -32.08 16.44 12.37
CA ALA A 133 -30.62 16.49 12.40
C ALA A 133 -29.94 16.41 13.78
N ALA A 134 -30.67 16.19 14.88
CA ALA A 134 -30.15 16.34 16.23
C ALA A 134 -29.70 15.05 16.93
N ASP A 135 -30.22 13.85 16.60
CA ASP A 135 -29.99 12.70 17.52
C ASP A 135 -30.10 11.30 16.89
N VAL A 136 -29.56 11.08 15.69
CA VAL A 136 -29.45 9.69 15.18
C VAL A 136 -28.34 8.97 15.92
N ARG A 137 -28.74 8.11 16.85
CA ARG A 137 -27.88 7.23 17.60
C ARG A 137 -27.86 5.86 16.93
N LEU A 138 -26.71 5.20 16.97
CA LEU A 138 -26.63 3.79 16.60
C LEU A 138 -27.24 3.00 17.77
N GLU A 139 -28.54 2.75 17.70
CA GLU A 139 -29.29 2.07 18.76
C GLU A 139 -29.05 0.54 18.75
N PRO A 140 -29.19 -0.16 19.90
CA PRO A 140 -29.00 -1.61 19.98
C PRO A 140 -29.86 -2.44 19.01
N ALA A 141 -31.05 -1.95 18.65
CA ALA A 141 -31.95 -2.57 17.66
C ALA A 141 -31.94 -1.84 16.29
N GLY A 142 -31.08 -0.83 16.14
CA GLY A 142 -30.94 -0.04 14.93
C GLY A 142 -29.81 -0.55 14.02
N VAL A 143 -29.95 -0.30 12.73
CA VAL A 143 -28.91 -0.54 11.72
C VAL A 143 -28.77 0.66 10.80
N TRP A 144 -27.52 1.03 10.50
CA TRP A 144 -27.21 1.97 9.43
C TRP A 144 -26.80 1.18 8.20
N ILE A 145 -27.31 1.55 7.03
CA ILE A 145 -26.99 0.86 5.77
C ILE A 145 -26.51 1.86 4.73
N THR A 146 -25.67 1.40 3.80
CA THR A 146 -25.25 2.21 2.64
C THR A 146 -26.38 2.36 1.61
N GLU A 147 -26.28 3.36 0.74
CA GLU A 147 -27.24 3.59 -0.34
C GLU A 147 -27.37 2.38 -1.25
N GLN A 148 -26.23 1.81 -1.64
CA GLN A 148 -26.16 0.62 -2.46
C GLN A 148 -26.86 -0.56 -1.77
N THR A 149 -26.67 -0.71 -0.46
CA THR A 149 -27.31 -1.78 0.32
C THR A 149 -28.83 -1.56 0.42
N ALA A 150 -29.28 -0.33 0.67
CA ALA A 150 -30.70 0.01 0.69
C ALA A 150 -31.38 -0.30 -0.66
N ARG A 151 -30.78 0.14 -1.77
CA ARG A 151 -31.28 -0.15 -3.13
C ARG A 151 -31.27 -1.65 -3.43
N ARG A 152 -30.24 -2.38 -2.98
CA ARG A 152 -30.14 -3.83 -3.19
C ARG A 152 -31.18 -4.63 -2.40
N LEU A 153 -31.54 -4.20 -1.19
CA LEU A 153 -32.47 -4.92 -0.31
C LEU A 153 -33.93 -4.51 -0.51
N PHE A 154 -34.20 -3.23 -0.78
CA PHE A 154 -35.55 -2.67 -0.86
C PHE A 154 -35.93 -2.11 -2.25
N GLY A 155 -35.01 -2.11 -3.21
CA GLY A 155 -35.21 -1.49 -4.53
C GLY A 155 -35.15 0.05 -4.53
N THR A 156 -35.03 0.68 -3.36
CA THR A 156 -35.01 2.13 -3.17
C THR A 156 -34.00 2.55 -2.10
N ALA A 157 -33.52 3.79 -2.16
CA ALA A 157 -32.71 4.40 -1.11
C ALA A 157 -33.55 4.85 0.10
N ASP A 158 -34.87 4.95 -0.05
CA ASP A 158 -35.81 5.30 1.03
C ASP A 158 -36.18 4.07 1.87
N ALA A 159 -35.24 3.69 2.72
CA ALA A 159 -35.32 2.51 3.57
C ALA A 159 -35.46 2.83 5.07
N LEU A 160 -35.61 4.11 5.44
CA LEU A 160 -35.72 4.51 6.85
C LEU A 160 -36.95 3.88 7.52
N GLY A 161 -36.78 3.38 8.75
CA GLY A 161 -37.85 2.76 9.55
C GLY A 161 -38.22 1.33 9.13
N ARG A 162 -37.67 0.81 8.02
CA ARG A 162 -37.95 -0.55 7.57
C ARG A 162 -37.22 -1.60 8.40
N THR A 163 -37.78 -2.80 8.46
CA THR A 163 -37.21 -3.90 9.25
C THR A 163 -36.37 -4.85 8.38
N LEU A 164 -35.15 -5.13 8.86
CA LEU A 164 -34.22 -6.09 8.31
C LEU A 164 -34.07 -7.28 9.26
N LEU A 165 -33.95 -8.48 8.69
CA LEU A 165 -33.58 -9.68 9.42
C LEU A 165 -32.09 -9.91 9.24
N LEU A 166 -31.34 -9.75 10.33
CA LEU A 166 -29.93 -10.13 10.40
C LEU A 166 -29.83 -11.61 10.76
N SER A 167 -29.10 -12.36 9.96
CA SER A 167 -28.74 -13.76 10.24
C SER A 167 -27.22 -13.93 10.21
N GLY A 168 -26.67 -14.61 11.22
CA GLY A 168 -25.24 -14.91 11.33
C GLY A 168 -24.95 -16.39 11.57
N PRO A 169 -23.67 -16.76 11.77
CA PRO A 169 -23.26 -18.13 12.11
C PRO A 169 -23.96 -18.61 13.40
N ALA A 170 -24.43 -19.86 13.40
CA ALA A 170 -25.03 -20.54 14.56
C ALA A 170 -26.26 -19.85 15.19
N THR A 171 -27.41 -19.93 14.51
CA THR A 171 -28.76 -19.58 15.04
C THR A 171 -28.98 -18.13 15.50
N GLN A 172 -28.01 -17.23 15.28
CA GLN A 172 -28.18 -15.81 15.59
C GLN A 172 -29.07 -15.15 14.56
N ARG A 173 -30.33 -14.91 14.93
CA ARG A 173 -31.30 -14.13 14.16
C ARG A 173 -31.76 -12.94 14.98
N GLY A 174 -31.69 -11.76 14.40
CA GLY A 174 -32.16 -10.53 15.04
C GLY A 174 -32.89 -9.66 14.04
N ALA A 175 -34.07 -9.16 14.43
CA ALA A 175 -34.71 -8.07 13.71
C ALA A 175 -33.98 -6.76 14.04
N LEU A 176 -33.73 -5.95 13.01
CA LEU A 176 -33.08 -4.65 13.08
C LEU A 176 -33.90 -3.64 12.30
N THR A 177 -34.04 -2.42 12.83
CA THR A 177 -34.74 -1.33 12.14
C THR A 177 -33.72 -0.39 11.51
N VAL A 178 -33.93 -0.01 10.26
CA VAL A 178 -33.04 0.94 9.57
C VAL A 178 -33.21 2.34 10.18
N THR A 179 -32.21 2.81 10.91
CA THR A 179 -32.23 4.13 11.57
C THR A 179 -31.46 5.20 10.79
N ALA A 180 -30.60 4.81 9.84
CA ALA A 180 -29.93 5.73 8.94
C ALA A 180 -29.61 5.07 7.59
N VAL A 181 -29.68 5.86 6.52
CA VAL A 181 -29.13 5.52 5.20
C VAL A 181 -27.95 6.44 4.90
N LEU A 182 -26.76 5.85 4.82
CA LEU A 182 -25.50 6.52 4.57
C LEU A 182 -25.21 6.60 3.07
N ARG A 183 -24.44 7.61 2.65
CA ARG A 183 -23.81 7.57 1.32
C ARG A 183 -22.85 6.39 1.25
N ASP A 184 -22.70 5.83 0.06
CA ASP A 184 -21.71 4.79 -0.18
C ASP A 184 -20.31 5.29 0.19
N HIS A 185 -19.53 4.42 0.81
CA HIS A 185 -18.17 4.73 1.22
C HIS A 185 -17.27 4.98 0.00
N ASP A 186 -16.30 5.89 0.17
CA ASP A 186 -15.21 5.97 -0.81
C ASP A 186 -14.45 4.64 -0.79
N PRO A 187 -14.12 4.00 -1.93
CA PRO A 187 -13.32 2.77 -1.98
C PRO A 187 -11.97 2.85 -1.26
N LEU A 188 -11.49 4.05 -0.95
CA LEU A 188 -10.25 4.33 -0.24
C LEU A 188 -10.45 4.62 1.25
N SER A 189 -11.70 4.72 1.72
CA SER A 189 -12.00 4.92 3.14
C SER A 189 -11.57 3.69 3.95
N HIS A 190 -11.13 3.94 5.19
CA HIS A 190 -10.85 2.89 6.17
C HIS A 190 -12.10 2.06 6.49
N PHE A 191 -13.29 2.63 6.34
CA PHE A 191 -14.57 2.00 6.61
C PHE A 191 -15.22 1.50 5.31
N GLN A 192 -15.39 0.19 5.19
CA GLN A 192 -15.91 -0.47 3.97
C GLN A 192 -17.14 -1.37 4.25
N PHE A 193 -17.88 -1.08 5.31
CA PHE A 193 -19.05 -1.85 5.71
C PHE A 193 -20.26 -1.57 4.80
N ASP A 194 -21.11 -2.58 4.61
CA ASP A 194 -22.41 -2.44 3.93
C ASP A 194 -23.50 -2.03 4.93
N ALA A 195 -23.38 -2.50 6.17
CA ALA A 195 -24.25 -2.20 7.29
C ALA A 195 -23.46 -2.03 8.59
N LEU A 196 -23.86 -1.11 9.46
CA LEU A 196 -23.27 -0.85 10.77
C LEU A 196 -24.32 -1.07 11.87
N VAL A 197 -23.97 -1.89 12.86
CA VAL A 197 -24.82 -2.20 14.02
C VAL A 197 -24.11 -1.87 15.32
N ALA A 198 -24.89 -1.56 16.36
CA ALA A 198 -24.32 -1.35 17.69
C ALA A 198 -23.69 -2.65 18.24
N ILE A 199 -22.55 -2.53 18.90
CA ILE A 199 -22.00 -3.64 19.70
C ILE A 199 -23.01 -3.99 20.80
N ARG A 200 -23.56 -5.20 20.75
CA ARG A 200 -24.51 -5.70 21.73
C ARG A 200 -23.81 -6.58 22.79
N PRO A 201 -24.08 -6.37 24.08
CA PRO A 201 -23.51 -7.22 25.14
C PRO A 201 -24.05 -8.66 25.16
N HIS A 202 -25.15 -8.97 24.47
CA HIS A 202 -25.84 -10.25 24.60
C HIS A 202 -26.31 -10.78 23.23
N LEU A 203 -25.44 -11.50 22.52
CA LEU A 203 -25.83 -12.34 21.37
C LEU A 203 -26.00 -13.81 21.76
N SER A 204 -25.59 -14.21 22.98
CA SER A 204 -25.83 -15.52 23.57
C SER A 204 -25.92 -15.40 25.11
N PRO A 205 -26.85 -16.11 25.80
CA PRO A 205 -26.96 -16.11 27.26
C PRO A 205 -25.75 -16.72 28.00
N ASP A 206 -25.00 -17.61 27.34
CA ASP A 206 -24.08 -18.52 28.03
C ASP A 206 -22.58 -18.14 27.90
N LEU A 207 -22.25 -17.05 27.21
CA LEU A 207 -20.87 -16.56 27.09
C LEU A 207 -20.80 -15.04 27.33
N PRO A 208 -19.84 -14.54 28.13
CA PRO A 208 -19.54 -13.11 28.14
C PRO A 208 -19.17 -12.70 26.71
N PRO A 209 -19.74 -11.60 26.20
CA PRO A 209 -19.68 -11.28 24.79
C PRO A 209 -18.22 -11.10 24.36
N TYR A 210 -17.92 -11.55 23.13
CA TYR A 210 -16.61 -11.41 22.46
C TYR A 210 -15.89 -10.04 22.66
N PRO A 211 -16.58 -8.87 22.78
CA PRO A 211 -15.98 -7.55 23.02
C PRO A 211 -15.52 -7.27 24.46
N GLU A 212 -15.83 -8.10 25.45
CA GLU A 212 -15.61 -7.77 26.88
C GLU A 212 -14.48 -8.58 27.54
N ARG A 213 -13.66 -9.28 26.75
CA ARG A 213 -12.53 -10.09 27.26
C ARG A 213 -11.21 -9.36 27.06
N TRP A 214 -10.45 -9.17 28.15
CA TRP A 214 -9.08 -8.61 28.11
C TRP A 214 -8.10 -9.41 27.25
N GLN A 215 -8.34 -10.72 27.12
CA GLN A 215 -7.51 -11.65 26.35
C GLN A 215 -7.94 -11.74 24.87
N SER A 216 -9.00 -11.03 24.48
CA SER A 216 -9.52 -11.00 23.10
C SER A 216 -9.08 -9.69 22.45
N ALA A 217 -8.09 -9.76 21.57
CA ALA A 217 -7.68 -8.63 20.74
C ALA A 217 -8.36 -8.77 19.38
N GLY A 218 -9.49 -8.08 19.20
CA GLY A 218 -10.30 -8.17 17.99
C GLY A 218 -11.08 -6.91 17.65
N MET A 219 -10.76 -5.78 18.30
CA MET A 219 -11.50 -4.53 18.18
C MET A 219 -10.52 -3.38 17.92
N GLU A 220 -10.74 -2.61 16.87
CA GLU A 220 -10.07 -1.32 16.73
C GLU A 220 -10.69 -0.32 17.70
N ILE A 221 -9.88 0.51 18.36
CA ILE A 221 -10.38 1.53 19.28
C ILE A 221 -10.07 2.91 18.72
N PHE A 222 -11.12 3.69 18.52
CA PHE A 222 -11.07 5.06 18.06
C PHE A 222 -11.40 6.03 19.18
N VAL A 223 -10.69 7.16 19.20
CA VAL A 223 -10.75 8.18 20.24
C VAL A 223 -10.88 9.55 19.59
N ARG A 224 -11.77 10.40 20.10
CA ARG A 224 -11.82 11.83 19.78
C ARG A 224 -11.45 12.67 21.01
N LEU A 225 -10.47 13.55 20.88
CA LEU A 225 -10.01 14.49 21.90
C LEU A 225 -10.74 15.84 21.81
N ALA A 226 -10.84 16.56 22.92
CA ALA A 226 -11.54 17.85 23.00
C ALA A 226 -10.74 19.00 22.38
N ARG A 227 -9.41 18.87 22.37
CA ARG A 227 -8.49 19.80 21.73
C ARG A 227 -7.63 19.04 20.73
N PRO A 228 -7.35 19.63 19.55
CA PRO A 228 -6.39 19.05 18.63
C PRO A 228 -5.05 18.80 19.35
N ALA A 229 -4.50 17.61 19.20
CA ALA A 229 -3.20 17.25 19.76
C ALA A 229 -2.32 16.64 18.67
N ASP A 230 -1.00 16.68 18.83
CA ASP A 230 -0.10 15.85 18.02
C ASP A 230 -0.13 14.40 18.53
N GLU A 231 0.29 13.44 17.70
CA GLU A 231 0.29 12.01 18.06
C GLU A 231 1.03 11.71 19.37
N LYS A 232 2.14 12.44 19.62
CA LYS A 232 2.91 12.31 20.86
C LYS A 232 2.14 12.87 22.07
N GLY A 233 1.42 13.97 21.92
CA GLY A 233 0.53 14.54 22.92
C GLY A 233 -0.63 13.59 23.25
N ALA A 234 -1.31 13.08 22.23
CA ALA A 234 -2.39 12.11 22.37
C ALA A 234 -1.90 10.81 23.03
N THR A 235 -0.74 10.28 22.60
CA THR A 235 -0.14 9.08 23.20
C THR A 235 0.21 9.29 24.67
N ARG A 236 0.79 10.44 25.04
CA ARG A 236 1.07 10.75 26.45
C ARG A 236 -0.20 10.83 27.28
N LEU A 237 -1.26 11.44 26.75
CA LEU A 237 -2.56 11.49 27.41
C LEU A 237 -3.11 10.07 27.63
N ILE A 238 -3.21 9.26 26.58
CA ILE A 238 -3.72 7.89 26.68
C ILE A 238 -2.89 7.08 27.69
N ARG A 239 -1.55 7.10 27.61
CA ARG A 239 -0.71 6.41 28.60
C ARG A 239 -0.94 6.90 30.03
N SER A 240 -1.13 8.20 30.25
CA SER A 240 -1.44 8.72 31.58
C SER A 240 -2.77 8.18 32.13
N LEU A 241 -3.79 8.02 31.27
CA LEU A 241 -5.07 7.41 31.63
C LEU A 241 -4.90 5.92 31.97
N LEU A 242 -4.07 5.20 31.22
CA LEU A 242 -3.77 3.78 31.48
C LEU A 242 -2.93 3.57 32.75
N HIS A 243 -2.10 4.54 33.13
CA HIS A 243 -1.38 4.52 34.40
C HIS A 243 -2.30 4.79 35.60
N ALA A 244 -3.34 5.61 35.41
CA ALA A 244 -4.34 5.89 36.43
C ALA A 244 -5.42 4.80 36.54
N ALA A 245 -5.53 3.93 35.53
CA ALA A 245 -6.49 2.84 35.51
C ALA A 245 -6.18 1.77 36.58
N PRO A 246 -7.22 1.19 37.20
CA PRO A 246 -7.04 0.07 38.12
C PRO A 246 -6.44 -1.14 37.40
N GLU A 247 -5.82 -2.03 38.18
CA GLU A 247 -5.40 -3.33 37.67
C GLU A 247 -6.61 -4.11 37.16
N VAL A 248 -6.44 -4.78 36.02
CA VAL A 248 -7.51 -5.55 35.39
C VAL A 248 -7.29 -7.02 35.65
N GLU A 249 -8.36 -7.67 36.09
CA GLU A 249 -8.39 -9.11 36.31
C GLU A 249 -8.71 -9.81 34.98
N TRP A 250 -7.77 -10.61 34.52
CA TRP A 250 -7.91 -11.47 33.34
C TRP A 250 -8.86 -12.63 33.64
N SER A 251 -9.34 -13.35 32.61
CA SER A 251 -10.26 -14.50 32.81
C SER A 251 -9.61 -15.68 33.55
N ASP A 252 -8.29 -15.66 33.67
CA ASP A 252 -7.49 -16.58 34.49
C ASP A 252 -7.28 -16.08 35.93
N GLY A 253 -7.85 -14.93 36.27
CA GLY A 253 -7.72 -14.24 37.55
C GLY A 253 -6.47 -13.37 37.67
N SER A 254 -5.48 -13.45 36.77
CA SER A 254 -4.26 -12.65 36.91
C SER A 254 -4.59 -11.14 36.86
N ARG A 255 -3.92 -10.35 37.71
CA ARG A 255 -4.05 -8.89 37.69
C ARG A 255 -2.92 -8.32 36.85
N VAL A 256 -3.29 -7.61 35.79
CA VAL A 256 -2.33 -6.96 34.90
C VAL A 256 -2.55 -5.45 35.00
N ARG A 257 -1.47 -4.68 35.08
CA ARG A 257 -1.58 -3.23 34.95
C ARG A 257 -1.83 -2.90 33.50
N VAL A 258 -2.90 -2.17 33.22
CA VAL A 258 -3.24 -1.76 31.85
C VAL A 258 -2.14 -0.89 31.22
N SER A 259 -1.33 -0.21 32.04
CA SER A 259 -0.14 0.53 31.60
C SER A 259 1.00 -0.33 31.05
N ASP A 260 0.99 -1.65 31.27
CA ASP A 260 1.98 -2.56 30.69
C ASP A 260 1.73 -2.76 29.18
N PHE A 261 0.53 -2.45 28.68
CA PHE A 261 0.27 -2.39 27.25
C PHE A 261 0.95 -1.15 26.65
N ALA A 262 1.95 -1.38 25.80
CA ALA A 262 2.60 -0.30 25.06
C ALA A 262 1.68 0.23 23.96
N ILE A 263 0.77 1.14 24.33
CA ILE A 263 -0.22 1.74 23.44
C ILE A 263 0.25 3.10 22.94
N GLU A 264 -0.06 3.37 21.68
CA GLU A 264 0.14 4.65 21.03
C GLU A 264 -1.11 5.12 20.32
N ALA A 265 -1.32 6.43 20.29
CA ALA A 265 -2.39 7.06 19.57
C ALA A 265 -1.85 7.56 18.23
N ARG A 266 -2.38 7.03 17.14
CA ARG A 266 -2.08 7.48 15.78
C ARG A 266 -3.22 8.34 15.28
N SER A 267 -2.93 9.49 14.71
CA SER A 267 -4.01 10.36 14.22
C SER A 267 -4.74 9.67 13.08
N LEU A 268 -6.07 9.68 13.12
CA LEU A 268 -6.93 9.26 12.00
C LEU A 268 -6.79 10.22 10.81
N TRP A 269 -6.38 11.46 11.09
CA TRP A 269 -6.08 12.48 10.10
C TRP A 269 -4.66 12.33 9.59
N GLY A 270 -4.50 12.11 8.30
CA GLY A 270 -3.23 11.60 7.82
C GLY A 270 -2.91 10.26 8.48
N LEU A 271 -3.94 9.44 8.82
CA LEU A 271 -3.89 7.97 8.86
C LEU A 271 -3.88 7.49 7.42
N ASP A 272 -2.97 8.06 6.65
CA ASP A 272 -1.80 7.32 6.29
C ASP A 272 -2.17 5.86 6.04
N PHE A 273 -2.18 5.54 4.75
CA PHE A 273 -1.92 4.23 4.15
C PHE A 273 -0.68 3.47 4.75
N PHE A 274 -0.57 3.37 6.07
CA PHE A 274 0.56 2.94 6.92
C PHE A 274 0.14 2.06 8.05
N THR A 275 -1.14 2.11 8.36
CA THR A 275 -1.73 1.22 9.30
C THR A 275 -1.58 -0.16 8.73
N PRO A 276 -0.98 -1.10 9.48
CA PRO A 276 -1.12 -2.48 9.12
C PRO A 276 -2.61 -2.72 8.87
N GLN A 277 -2.98 -3.43 7.79
CA GLN A 277 -4.37 -3.91 7.70
C GLN A 277 -4.66 -4.66 9.01
N GLY A 278 -5.91 -4.79 9.46
CA GLY A 278 -6.26 -5.43 10.74
C GLY A 278 -5.56 -6.77 11.03
N ASP A 279 -5.03 -7.42 9.98
CA ASP A 279 -4.20 -8.62 10.04
C ASP A 279 -2.70 -8.40 10.39
N GLY A 280 -2.21 -7.17 10.56
CA GLY A 280 -0.81 -6.81 10.78
C GLY A 280 0.05 -6.60 9.52
N SER A 281 -0.50 -6.53 8.30
CA SER A 281 0.31 -6.39 7.07
C SER A 281 0.75 -4.94 6.85
N PRO A 282 2.06 -4.62 6.70
CA PRO A 282 2.51 -3.25 6.45
C PRO A 282 1.77 -2.65 5.27
N ASN A 283 1.15 -1.50 5.45
CA ASN A 283 0.58 -0.76 4.33
C ASN A 283 1.72 0.05 3.68
N PRO A 284 2.13 -0.29 2.44
CA PRO A 284 3.49 -0.01 1.99
C PRO A 284 3.68 1.44 1.47
N VAL A 285 2.73 2.35 1.72
CA VAL A 285 2.53 3.56 0.92
C VAL A 285 3.41 4.76 1.30
N LYS A 286 4.32 4.73 2.31
CA LYS A 286 5.21 5.89 2.75
C LYS A 286 6.35 5.85 1.82
N GLY A 287 6.88 4.64 1.65
CA GLY A 287 7.71 4.27 0.54
C GLY A 287 7.09 4.84 -0.72
N HIS A 288 5.85 4.46 -1.05
CA HIS A 288 5.24 4.86 -2.30
C HIS A 288 5.00 6.36 -2.46
N LEU A 289 4.59 7.12 -1.43
CA LEU A 289 4.35 8.57 -1.51
C LEU A 289 5.64 9.38 -1.53
N ALA A 290 6.65 9.02 -0.70
CA ALA A 290 7.95 9.68 -0.73
C ALA A 290 8.68 9.37 -2.05
N LEU A 291 8.65 8.12 -2.51
CA LEU A 291 9.17 7.72 -3.81
C LEU A 291 8.40 8.39 -4.95
N ALA A 292 7.07 8.41 -4.90
CA ALA A 292 6.20 9.13 -5.83
C ALA A 292 6.59 10.60 -5.92
N GLY A 293 6.80 11.25 -4.78
CA GLY A 293 7.28 12.63 -4.71
C GLY A 293 8.62 12.80 -5.43
N VAL A 294 9.60 11.92 -5.17
CA VAL A 294 10.90 11.96 -5.86
C VAL A 294 10.75 11.75 -7.37
N PHE A 295 9.91 10.82 -7.81
CA PHE A 295 9.63 10.59 -9.23
C PHE A 295 8.94 11.79 -9.89
N VAL A 296 7.98 12.40 -9.19
CA VAL A 296 7.22 13.58 -9.62
C VAL A 296 8.13 14.79 -9.77
N TRP A 297 8.96 15.08 -8.76
CA TRP A 297 9.93 16.17 -8.80
C TRP A 297 11.01 15.92 -9.84
N GLY A 298 11.49 14.68 -9.96
CA GLY A 298 12.48 14.28 -10.97
C GLY A 298 11.95 14.46 -12.39
N LEU A 299 10.71 14.03 -12.64
CA LEU A 299 10.06 14.16 -13.95
C LEU A 299 9.76 15.64 -14.28
N LEU A 300 9.32 16.44 -13.30
CA LEU A 300 9.16 17.90 -13.46
C LEU A 300 10.50 18.57 -13.77
N ALA A 301 11.57 18.20 -13.07
CA ALA A 301 12.91 18.72 -13.34
C ALA A 301 13.38 18.35 -14.75
N LEU A 302 13.15 17.11 -15.20
CA LEU A 302 13.46 16.67 -16.56
C LEU A 302 12.66 17.44 -17.61
N ALA A 303 11.35 17.61 -17.38
CA ALA A 303 10.44 18.35 -18.22
C ALA A 303 10.93 19.81 -18.40
N ILE A 304 11.25 20.48 -17.30
CA ILE A 304 11.77 21.85 -17.29
C ILE A 304 13.11 21.91 -18.04
N ALA A 305 14.07 21.04 -17.72
CA ALA A 305 15.40 21.02 -18.34
C ALA A 305 15.31 20.78 -19.86
N THR A 306 14.51 19.80 -20.28
CA THR A 306 14.34 19.38 -21.66
C THR A 306 13.66 20.47 -22.52
N SER A 307 12.65 21.12 -21.95
CA SER A 307 11.97 22.24 -22.60
C SER A 307 12.85 23.47 -22.70
N PHE A 308 13.64 23.76 -21.66
CA PHE A 308 14.64 24.82 -21.68
C PHE A 308 15.63 24.63 -22.84
N TRP A 309 16.21 23.43 -22.99
CA TRP A 309 17.17 23.14 -24.05
C TRP A 309 16.58 23.32 -25.45
N SER A 310 15.35 22.86 -25.65
CA SER A 310 14.70 22.85 -26.97
C SER A 310 14.29 24.22 -27.43
N HIS A 311 13.74 25.02 -26.53
CA HIS A 311 13.44 26.40 -26.83
C HIS A 311 14.71 27.21 -27.07
N ALA A 312 15.75 27.07 -26.23
CA ALA A 312 17.04 27.74 -26.47
C ALA A 312 17.63 27.38 -27.84
N ALA A 313 17.55 26.12 -28.27
CA ALA A 313 18.04 25.67 -29.57
C ALA A 313 17.26 26.26 -30.75
N SER A 314 15.97 26.53 -30.57
CA SER A 314 15.11 27.14 -31.60
C SER A 314 15.43 28.62 -31.85
N LEU A 315 15.99 29.32 -30.85
CA LEU A 315 16.23 30.76 -30.87
C LEU A 315 17.52 31.16 -31.59
N LEU A 316 18.57 30.34 -31.54
CA LEU A 316 19.86 30.58 -32.20
C LEU A 316 19.80 30.59 -33.74
N GLY A 317 18.62 30.60 -34.34
CA GLY A 317 18.40 30.80 -35.78
C GLY A 317 17.54 32.03 -36.10
N ARG A 318 17.11 32.79 -35.09
CA ARG A 318 16.25 33.96 -35.23
C ARG A 318 16.99 35.29 -35.06
N ASP A 319 18.32 35.24 -34.96
CA ASP A 319 19.20 36.39 -34.74
C ASP A 319 18.96 37.50 -35.78
N ARG A 320 18.74 37.14 -37.05
CA ARG A 320 18.41 38.10 -38.12
C ARG A 320 17.07 38.81 -37.89
N PHE A 321 16.06 38.06 -37.46
CA PHE A 321 14.72 38.58 -37.19
C PHE A 321 14.71 39.51 -35.96
N LEU A 322 15.43 39.14 -34.91
CA LEU A 322 15.59 39.96 -33.71
C LEU A 322 16.44 41.21 -33.97
N ALA A 323 17.46 41.11 -34.83
CA ALA A 323 18.23 42.26 -35.28
C ALA A 323 17.36 43.26 -36.07
N THR A 324 16.51 42.78 -36.99
CA THR A 324 15.57 43.65 -37.73
C THR A 324 14.58 44.37 -36.80
N LEU A 325 14.06 43.69 -35.77
CA LEU A 325 13.15 44.31 -34.80
C LEU A 325 13.84 45.35 -33.91
N SER A 326 15.12 45.12 -33.60
CA SER A 326 15.93 46.10 -32.86
C SER A 326 16.23 47.34 -33.70
N LEU A 327 16.45 47.18 -35.01
CA LEU A 327 16.59 48.30 -35.96
C LEU A 327 15.30 49.10 -36.12
N MET A 328 14.14 48.46 -35.92
CA MET A 328 12.82 49.11 -35.89
C MET A 328 12.50 49.80 -34.55
N GLY A 329 13.48 49.95 -33.65
CA GLY A 329 13.34 50.71 -32.40
C GLY A 329 12.70 49.93 -31.25
N ARG A 330 12.52 48.61 -31.37
CA ARG A 330 11.89 47.81 -30.31
C ARG A 330 12.84 47.60 -29.13
N SER A 331 12.36 47.86 -27.91
CA SER A 331 13.17 47.72 -26.70
C SER A 331 13.58 46.26 -26.45
N PRO A 332 14.73 45.99 -25.79
CA PRO A 332 15.14 44.65 -25.38
C PRO A 332 14.10 43.94 -24.52
N ALA A 333 13.38 44.68 -23.69
CA ALA A 333 12.26 44.18 -22.90
C ALA A 333 11.11 43.68 -23.78
N GLY A 334 10.80 44.38 -24.87
CA GLY A 334 9.79 43.95 -25.85
C GLY A 334 10.14 42.65 -26.57
N HIS A 335 11.43 42.38 -26.82
CA HIS A 335 11.89 41.11 -27.39
C HIS A 335 11.73 39.96 -26.40
N VAL A 336 12.12 40.17 -25.13
CA VAL A 336 11.96 39.17 -24.06
C VAL A 336 10.49 38.85 -23.85
N ALA A 337 9.63 39.87 -23.79
CA ALA A 337 8.20 39.71 -23.58
C ALA A 337 7.54 38.89 -24.71
N GLN A 338 7.82 39.20 -25.98
CA GLN A 338 7.27 38.42 -27.09
C GLN A 338 7.71 36.96 -27.04
N LEU A 339 8.99 36.70 -26.76
CA LEU A 339 9.51 35.34 -26.69
C LEU A 339 8.89 34.57 -25.53
N ALA A 340 8.73 35.22 -24.37
CA ALA A 340 8.05 34.64 -23.22
C ALA A 340 6.58 34.30 -23.56
N ILE A 341 5.88 35.16 -24.30
CA ILE A 341 4.52 34.91 -24.79
C ILE A 341 4.48 33.74 -25.76
N GLU A 342 5.37 33.67 -26.76
CA GLU A 342 5.42 32.54 -27.70
C GLU A 342 5.67 31.20 -26.98
N ALA A 343 6.58 31.19 -26.01
CA ALA A 343 6.80 30.02 -25.17
C ALA A 343 5.54 29.68 -24.35
N ALA A 344 4.95 30.66 -23.67
CA ALA A 344 3.72 30.47 -22.89
C ALA A 344 2.58 29.88 -23.73
N VAL A 345 2.41 30.31 -24.99
CA VAL A 345 1.40 29.77 -25.92
C VAL A 345 1.69 28.30 -26.27
N VAL A 346 2.95 27.95 -26.56
CA VAL A 346 3.33 26.54 -26.83
C VAL A 346 3.10 25.66 -25.61
N TRP A 347 3.43 26.15 -24.42
CA TRP A 347 3.21 25.42 -23.17
C TRP A 347 1.73 25.28 -22.82
N LEU A 348 0.94 26.33 -23.02
CA LEU A 348 -0.51 26.29 -22.81
C LEU A 348 -1.17 25.31 -23.78
N GLY A 349 -0.80 25.35 -25.07
CA GLY A 349 -1.28 24.41 -26.07
C GLY A 349 -0.88 22.96 -25.77
N ALA A 350 0.35 22.74 -25.32
CA ALA A 350 0.83 21.43 -24.89
C ALA A 350 0.09 20.93 -23.64
N ALA A 351 -0.19 21.81 -22.67
CA ALA A 351 -0.97 21.48 -21.48
C ALA A 351 -2.42 21.09 -21.82
N VAL A 352 -3.07 21.84 -22.71
CA VAL A 352 -4.41 21.50 -23.20
C VAL A 352 -4.41 20.17 -23.95
N ALA A 353 -3.46 19.96 -24.87
CA ALA A 353 -3.34 18.70 -25.61
C ALA A 353 -3.06 17.51 -24.70
N ALA A 354 -2.24 17.70 -23.66
CA ALA A 354 -2.02 16.70 -22.62
C ALA A 354 -3.32 16.40 -21.87
N MET A 355 -4.07 17.42 -21.42
CA MET A 355 -5.35 17.24 -20.72
C MET A 355 -6.35 16.43 -21.55
N ILE A 356 -6.48 16.77 -22.84
CA ILE A 356 -7.32 16.02 -23.77
C ILE A 356 -6.82 14.57 -23.88
N SER A 357 -5.52 14.37 -24.07
CA SER A 357 -4.93 13.02 -24.17
C SER A 357 -5.18 12.19 -22.90
N HIS A 358 -5.10 12.79 -21.72
CA HIS A 358 -5.43 12.13 -20.46
C HIS A 358 -6.89 11.73 -20.39
N GLU A 359 -7.84 12.62 -20.69
CA GLU A 359 -9.27 12.25 -20.67
C GLU A 359 -9.60 11.12 -21.65
N LEU A 360 -8.95 11.07 -22.81
CA LEU A 360 -9.11 9.97 -23.77
C LEU A 360 -8.43 8.66 -23.33
N LEU A 361 -7.23 8.72 -22.75
CA LEU A 361 -6.41 7.54 -22.45
C LEU A 361 -6.63 7.00 -21.03
N ALA A 362 -7.02 7.84 -20.07
CA ALA A 362 -7.16 7.48 -18.66
C ALA A 362 -8.14 6.32 -18.45
N PRO A 363 -9.32 6.25 -19.09
CA PRO A 363 -10.22 5.10 -18.93
C PRO A 363 -9.56 3.78 -19.32
N GLY A 364 -8.90 3.73 -20.49
CA GLY A 364 -8.21 2.52 -20.96
C GLY A 364 -6.97 2.16 -20.12
N LEU A 365 -6.27 3.16 -19.57
CA LEU A 365 -5.12 2.94 -18.68
C LEU A 365 -5.54 2.49 -17.27
N VAL A 366 -6.70 2.94 -16.79
CA VAL A 366 -7.33 2.48 -15.54
C VAL A 366 -7.85 1.05 -15.69
N ASP A 367 -8.56 0.76 -16.78
CA ASP A 367 -9.12 -0.58 -17.04
C ASP A 367 -8.05 -1.64 -17.27
N SER A 368 -6.90 -1.26 -17.85
CA SER A 368 -5.73 -2.14 -18.01
C SER A 368 -4.91 -2.32 -16.72
N GLY A 369 -5.22 -1.59 -15.65
CA GLY A 369 -4.49 -1.63 -14.39
C GLY A 369 -3.10 -0.96 -14.42
N LEU A 370 -2.80 -0.17 -15.45
CA LEU A 370 -1.54 0.55 -15.63
C LEU A 370 -1.50 1.92 -14.90
N LEU A 371 -2.65 2.49 -14.57
CA LEU A 371 -2.78 3.74 -13.83
C LEU A 371 -3.87 3.60 -12.77
N PHE A 372 -3.51 3.62 -11.48
CA PHE A 372 -4.51 3.62 -10.40
C PHE A 372 -4.82 5.05 -9.94
N VAL A 373 -5.61 5.77 -10.74
CA VAL A 373 -6.22 7.04 -10.32
C VAL A 373 -7.72 6.93 -10.52
N ARG A 374 -8.42 6.44 -9.50
CA ARG A 374 -9.90 6.37 -9.49
C ARG A 374 -10.57 7.70 -9.14
N GLY A 375 -9.80 8.70 -8.72
CA GLY A 375 -10.29 10.05 -8.57
C GLY A 375 -10.43 10.73 -9.92
N ARG A 376 -11.64 11.12 -10.31
CA ARG A 376 -11.80 12.20 -11.31
C ARG A 376 -11.16 13.44 -10.70
N LEU A 377 -9.99 13.81 -11.20
CA LEU A 377 -9.41 15.10 -10.83
C LEU A 377 -10.43 16.17 -11.20
N ALA A 378 -10.89 16.92 -10.21
CA ALA A 378 -11.78 18.05 -10.47
C ALA A 378 -11.06 18.96 -11.48
N PRO A 379 -11.69 19.29 -12.63
CA PRO A 379 -11.07 20.15 -13.64
C PRO A 379 -10.52 21.47 -13.05
N GLY A 380 -11.14 21.95 -11.96
CA GLY A 380 -10.73 23.13 -11.22
C GLY A 380 -9.38 23.05 -10.50
N LEU A 381 -8.80 21.86 -10.26
CA LEU A 381 -7.48 21.68 -9.62
C LEU A 381 -6.38 21.36 -10.65
N LEU A 382 -6.73 20.67 -11.73
CA LEU A 382 -5.85 20.40 -12.86
C LEU A 382 -5.42 21.67 -13.60
N LEU A 383 -6.38 22.58 -13.82
CA LEU A 383 -6.13 23.85 -14.52
C LEU A 383 -5.06 24.73 -13.83
N PRO A 384 -5.14 25.02 -12.51
CA PRO A 384 -4.14 25.86 -11.84
C PRO A 384 -2.77 25.20 -11.70
N VAL A 385 -2.68 23.87 -11.55
CA VAL A 385 -1.38 23.17 -11.46
C VAL A 385 -0.68 23.15 -12.82
N THR A 386 -1.42 22.83 -13.89
CA THR A 386 -0.88 22.85 -15.26
C THR A 386 -0.57 24.27 -15.72
N ALA A 387 -1.43 25.25 -15.41
CA ALA A 387 -1.16 26.66 -15.64
C ALA A 387 0.05 27.14 -14.82
N GLY A 388 0.17 26.74 -13.56
CA GLY A 388 1.31 27.06 -12.70
C GLY A 388 2.63 26.50 -13.25
N ALA A 389 2.65 25.25 -13.68
CA ALA A 389 3.83 24.64 -14.31
C ALA A 389 4.19 25.32 -15.64
N ALA A 390 3.19 25.67 -16.46
CA ALA A 390 3.38 26.42 -17.71
C ALA A 390 3.92 27.84 -17.45
N LEU A 391 3.39 28.53 -16.44
CA LEU A 391 3.85 29.86 -16.01
C LEU A 391 5.27 29.81 -15.44
N LEU A 392 5.59 28.82 -14.60
CA LEU A 392 6.93 28.64 -14.04
C LEU A 392 7.94 28.32 -15.14
N GLY A 393 7.59 27.43 -16.07
CA GLY A 393 8.39 27.11 -17.25
C GLY A 393 8.61 28.34 -18.15
N GLY A 394 7.57 29.15 -18.36
CA GLY A 394 7.63 30.42 -19.08
C GLY A 394 8.48 31.49 -18.37
N ALA A 395 8.41 31.57 -17.04
CA ALA A 395 9.18 32.51 -16.23
C ALA A 395 10.67 32.14 -16.19
N LEU A 396 11.00 30.86 -15.96
CA LEU A 396 12.37 30.35 -16.03
C LEU A 396 12.96 30.53 -17.43
N PHE A 397 12.14 30.36 -18.47
CA PHE A 397 12.51 30.67 -19.84
C PHE A 397 12.83 32.17 -20.03
N ALA A 398 11.97 33.09 -19.57
CA ALA A 398 12.20 34.53 -19.65
C ALA A 398 13.48 34.96 -18.91
N MET A 399 13.77 34.35 -17.76
CA MET A 399 15.01 34.54 -16.99
C MET A 399 16.25 34.07 -17.75
N ALA A 400 16.19 32.90 -18.37
CA ALA A 400 17.32 32.38 -19.13
C ALA A 400 17.55 33.16 -20.43
N LEU A 401 16.49 33.71 -21.01
CA LEU A 401 16.54 34.58 -22.17
C LEU A 401 17.18 35.92 -21.85
N THR A 402 16.83 36.54 -20.71
CA THR A 402 17.48 37.77 -20.22
C THR A 402 18.96 37.54 -19.89
N ALA A 403 19.31 36.37 -19.35
CA ALA A 403 20.71 35.98 -19.14
C ALA A 403 21.50 35.80 -20.46
N GLN A 404 20.84 35.39 -21.55
CA GLN A 404 21.47 35.10 -22.85
C GLN A 404 21.42 36.26 -23.87
N MET A 405 20.47 37.18 -23.75
CA MET A 405 20.31 38.34 -24.63
C MET A 405 21.34 39.46 -24.37
N LYS A 406 22.25 39.31 -23.40
CA LYS A 406 23.43 40.19 -23.25
C LYS A 406 24.50 39.93 -24.34
N VAL A 407 24.13 39.75 -25.61
CA VAL A 407 25.09 39.46 -26.71
C VAL A 407 24.72 40.11 -28.07
N ALA A 408 24.23 41.34 -28.14
CA ALA A 408 24.22 42.00 -29.46
C ALA A 408 24.56 43.51 -29.51
N PRO A 409 24.16 44.38 -28.57
CA PRO A 409 24.83 45.70 -28.50
C PRO A 409 25.09 46.28 -27.10
N LEU A 410 24.56 45.69 -26.02
CA LEU A 410 24.64 46.28 -24.66
C LEU A 410 25.97 46.01 -23.93
N VAL A 411 26.83 45.15 -24.48
CA VAL A 411 28.12 44.77 -23.88
C VAL A 411 29.20 45.83 -24.11
N LEU A 412 29.01 46.76 -25.07
CA LEU A 412 29.97 47.85 -25.30
C LEU A 412 29.69 49.14 -24.51
N ARG A 413 28.55 49.26 -23.79
CA ARG A 413 28.18 50.52 -23.10
C ARG A 413 27.89 50.41 -21.61
N LEU A 414 27.86 49.21 -21.01
CA LEU A 414 27.53 49.03 -19.59
C LEU A 414 28.51 48.12 -18.84
N GLN A 415 29.80 48.19 -19.17
CA GLN A 415 30.85 47.47 -18.44
C GLN A 415 31.09 47.90 -16.97
N PRO A 416 30.74 49.10 -16.46
CA PRO A 416 31.13 49.43 -15.09
C PRO A 416 30.15 49.00 -13.98
N ALA A 417 28.89 48.67 -14.25
CA ALA A 417 27.88 48.46 -13.19
C ALA A 417 27.60 46.98 -12.84
N PHE A 418 28.04 46.03 -13.68
CA PHE A 418 27.94 44.60 -13.39
C PHE A 418 29.21 43.91 -13.89
N GLY A 419 30.06 43.52 -12.93
CA GLY A 419 31.41 42.99 -13.12
C GLY A 419 31.56 41.98 -14.28
N GLY A 420 32.72 42.11 -14.94
CA GLY A 420 33.06 41.42 -16.18
C GLY A 420 33.09 39.90 -16.14
N GLY A 421 33.06 39.33 -17.35
CA GLY A 421 33.15 37.89 -17.61
C GLY A 421 31.79 37.27 -17.91
N GLY A 422 31.57 36.83 -19.16
CA GLY A 422 30.36 36.14 -19.59
C GLY A 422 29.94 35.08 -18.56
N SER A 423 28.77 35.28 -17.95
CA SER A 423 28.52 34.82 -16.58
C SER A 423 28.80 33.33 -16.43
N VAL A 424 29.71 33.03 -15.50
CA VAL A 424 30.08 31.71 -15.02
C VAL A 424 28.81 30.89 -14.70
N TRP A 425 27.79 31.56 -14.15
CA TRP A 425 26.45 31.02 -13.89
C TRP A 425 25.78 30.35 -15.10
N GLY A 426 25.86 30.92 -16.31
CA GLY A 426 25.21 30.34 -17.50
C GLY A 426 25.85 29.04 -18.01
N ARG A 427 27.16 28.85 -17.79
CA ARG A 427 27.90 27.62 -18.19
C ARG A 427 27.78 26.50 -17.15
N HIS A 428 27.83 26.83 -15.85
CA HIS A 428 27.68 25.83 -14.79
C HIS A 428 26.23 25.38 -14.61
N ALA A 429 25.23 26.26 -14.77
CA ALA A 429 23.82 25.88 -14.71
C ALA A 429 23.45 24.82 -15.76
N ARG A 430 24.06 24.88 -16.95
CA ARG A 430 23.88 23.87 -18.00
C ARG A 430 24.35 22.47 -17.57
N SER A 431 25.59 22.41 -17.12
CA SER A 431 26.22 21.14 -16.73
C SER A 431 25.48 20.55 -15.53
N PHE A 432 25.02 21.40 -14.61
CA PHE A 432 24.19 21.00 -13.48
C PHE A 432 22.82 20.46 -13.90
N LEU A 433 22.11 21.11 -14.83
CA LEU A 433 20.83 20.62 -15.35
C LEU A 433 20.96 19.27 -16.06
N LEU A 434 22.01 19.09 -16.89
CA LEU A 434 22.30 17.80 -17.52
C LEU A 434 22.66 16.73 -16.49
N PHE A 435 23.43 17.09 -15.46
CA PHE A 435 23.73 16.21 -14.33
C PHE A 435 22.44 15.74 -13.64
N CYS A 436 21.56 16.68 -13.24
CA CYS A 436 20.28 16.35 -12.60
C CYS A 436 19.40 15.47 -13.48
N GLN A 437 19.31 15.78 -14.77
CA GLN A 437 18.51 15.05 -15.75
C GLN A 437 18.90 13.57 -15.85
N PHE A 438 20.20 13.27 -15.96
CA PHE A 438 20.66 11.89 -15.97
C PHE A 438 20.66 11.24 -14.59
N ALA A 439 20.88 12.00 -13.52
CA ALA A 439 20.80 11.50 -12.16
C ALA A 439 19.39 11.02 -11.80
N PHE A 440 18.35 11.82 -12.07
CA PHE A 440 16.95 11.44 -11.84
C PHE A 440 16.52 10.25 -12.69
N MET A 441 16.94 10.19 -13.96
CA MET A 441 16.63 9.06 -14.84
C MET A 441 17.22 7.75 -14.30
N ILE A 442 18.51 7.76 -13.90
CA ILE A 442 19.17 6.55 -13.37
C ILE A 442 18.62 6.17 -12.00
N PHE A 443 18.36 7.14 -11.12
CA PHE A 443 17.71 6.87 -9.84
C PHE A 443 16.36 6.17 -10.07
N ALA A 444 15.55 6.68 -10.99
CA ALA A 444 14.25 6.12 -11.29
C ALA A 444 14.35 4.70 -11.85
N LEU A 445 15.30 4.47 -12.77
CA LEU A 445 15.57 3.14 -13.32
C LEU A 445 16.03 2.16 -12.23
N TYR A 446 16.93 2.58 -11.33
CA TYR A 446 17.37 1.76 -10.20
C TYR A 446 16.19 1.36 -9.31
N ALA A 447 15.30 2.30 -9.01
CA ALA A 447 14.09 2.04 -8.23
C ALA A 447 13.15 1.04 -8.93
N ALA A 448 12.91 1.19 -10.24
CA ALA A 448 12.10 0.24 -11.01
C ALA A 448 12.64 -1.19 -10.95
N LEU A 449 13.96 -1.36 -11.16
CA LEU A 449 14.58 -2.68 -11.06
C LEU A 449 14.51 -3.24 -9.64
N THR A 450 14.68 -2.40 -8.62
CA THR A 450 14.58 -2.80 -7.22
C THR A 450 13.17 -3.30 -6.89
N PHE A 451 12.13 -2.58 -7.30
CA PHE A 451 10.73 -3.01 -7.12
C PHE A 451 10.43 -4.29 -7.87
N HIS A 452 10.88 -4.41 -9.13
CA HIS A 452 10.69 -5.63 -9.89
C HIS A 452 11.39 -6.83 -9.24
N ARG A 453 12.63 -6.67 -8.76
CA ARG A 453 13.37 -7.71 -8.05
C ARG A 453 12.67 -8.09 -6.74
N GLN A 454 12.22 -7.12 -5.97
CA GLN A 454 11.49 -7.35 -4.73
C GLN A 454 10.17 -8.10 -4.97
N TRP A 455 9.36 -7.64 -5.93
CA TRP A 455 8.14 -8.32 -6.34
C TRP A 455 8.40 -9.76 -6.79
N LYS A 456 9.43 -9.97 -7.63
CA LYS A 456 9.79 -11.31 -8.11
C LYS A 456 10.18 -12.24 -6.96
N ILE A 457 10.92 -11.75 -5.96
CA ILE A 457 11.25 -12.53 -4.77
C ILE A 457 9.97 -12.91 -4.02
N LEU A 458 9.04 -11.98 -3.80
CA LEU A 458 7.79 -12.25 -3.09
C LEU A 458 6.88 -13.26 -3.81
N VAL A 459 6.88 -13.28 -5.15
CA VAL A 459 6.05 -14.19 -5.95
C VAL A 459 6.71 -15.56 -6.16
N ASP A 460 8.02 -15.59 -6.41
CA ASP A 460 8.73 -16.82 -6.75
C ASP A 460 9.24 -17.58 -5.51
N SER A 461 9.28 -16.93 -4.35
CA SER A 461 9.75 -17.58 -3.12
C SER A 461 8.77 -18.64 -2.65
N ASP A 462 9.34 -19.77 -2.22
CA ASP A 462 8.59 -20.85 -1.61
C ASP A 462 8.05 -20.39 -0.25
N PRO A 463 6.71 -20.33 -0.06
CA PRO A 463 6.13 -19.94 1.21
C PRO A 463 6.24 -21.03 2.28
N GLY A 464 6.85 -22.17 1.97
CA GLY A 464 7.04 -23.30 2.88
C GLY A 464 5.85 -24.27 2.90
N PHE A 465 4.88 -24.10 2.00
CA PHE A 465 3.70 -24.95 1.84
C PHE A 465 3.17 -24.90 0.39
N SER A 466 2.46 -25.94 -0.04
CA SER A 466 1.80 -25.97 -1.35
C SER A 466 0.56 -25.09 -1.35
N TRP A 467 0.45 -24.16 -2.31
CA TRP A 467 -0.71 -23.26 -2.43
C TRP A 467 -1.37 -23.27 -3.82
N LYS A 468 -0.67 -23.80 -4.83
CA LYS A 468 -1.14 -23.79 -6.23
C LYS A 468 -2.30 -24.77 -6.47
N GLU A 469 -2.33 -25.86 -5.71
CA GLU A 469 -3.28 -26.96 -5.82
C GLU A 469 -4.33 -26.93 -4.72
N ILE A 470 -4.53 -25.79 -4.05
CA ILE A 470 -5.47 -25.68 -2.93
C ILE A 470 -6.60 -24.75 -3.27
N ALA A 471 -7.80 -25.20 -2.94
CA ALA A 471 -9.01 -24.42 -3.01
C ALA A 471 -9.71 -24.41 -1.66
N VAL A 472 -10.39 -23.30 -1.35
CA VAL A 472 -10.98 -23.06 -0.03
C VAL A 472 -12.46 -22.76 -0.20
N ILE A 473 -13.26 -23.44 0.63
CA ILE A 473 -14.65 -23.07 0.91
C ILE A 473 -14.61 -22.17 2.14
N GLU A 474 -14.98 -20.90 1.96
CA GLU A 474 -14.83 -19.88 3.01
C GLU A 474 -15.84 -20.08 4.15
N ASN A 475 -17.04 -20.55 3.82
CA ASN A 475 -18.21 -20.49 4.69
C ASN A 475 -18.74 -21.86 5.11
N ALA A 476 -17.86 -22.86 5.26
CA ALA A 476 -18.24 -24.24 5.61
C ALA A 476 -18.96 -24.38 6.96
N TYR A 477 -18.98 -23.32 7.80
CA TYR A 477 -19.80 -23.25 9.00
C TYR A 477 -21.30 -23.41 8.76
N GLU A 478 -21.79 -23.10 7.57
CA GLU A 478 -23.19 -23.33 7.17
C GLU A 478 -23.56 -24.82 7.12
N ALA A 479 -22.57 -25.69 6.89
CA ALA A 479 -22.75 -27.14 6.82
C ALA A 479 -22.48 -27.85 8.16
N TYR A 480 -22.29 -27.12 9.27
CA TYR A 480 -21.92 -27.71 10.56
C TYR A 480 -22.92 -28.73 11.10
N GLY A 481 -24.22 -28.56 10.85
CA GLY A 481 -25.26 -29.50 11.28
C GLY A 481 -25.06 -30.93 10.76
N ALA A 482 -24.30 -31.10 9.67
CA ALA A 482 -23.93 -32.38 9.09
C ALA A 482 -22.43 -32.41 8.70
N ARG A 483 -21.57 -31.78 9.51
CA ARG A 483 -20.15 -31.55 9.22
C ARG A 483 -19.42 -32.79 8.73
N GLU A 484 -19.50 -33.89 9.46
CA GLU A 484 -18.74 -35.10 9.15
C GLU A 484 -19.20 -35.76 7.85
N ALA A 485 -20.50 -35.77 7.60
CA ALA A 485 -21.08 -36.24 6.35
C ALA A 485 -20.66 -35.33 5.17
N PHE A 486 -20.66 -34.01 5.37
CA PHE A 486 -20.19 -33.04 4.38
C PHE A 486 -18.72 -33.25 4.01
N LEU A 487 -17.83 -33.34 5.02
CA LEU A 487 -16.41 -33.58 4.79
C LEU A 487 -16.16 -34.97 4.16
N ALA A 488 -16.94 -35.99 4.52
CA ALA A 488 -16.83 -37.31 3.91
C ALA A 488 -17.22 -37.31 2.43
N GLU A 489 -18.29 -36.61 2.05
CA GLU A 489 -18.69 -36.45 0.64
C GLU A 489 -17.63 -35.69 -0.18
N LEU A 490 -17.06 -34.61 0.38
CA LEU A 490 -15.98 -33.87 -0.28
C LEU A 490 -14.75 -34.74 -0.54
N ARG A 491 -14.38 -35.60 0.42
CA ARG A 491 -13.24 -36.54 0.26
C ARG A 491 -13.47 -37.62 -0.78
N ARG A 492 -14.73 -37.91 -1.15
CA ARG A 492 -15.09 -38.91 -2.17
C ARG A 492 -15.12 -38.33 -3.58
N LEU A 493 -15.03 -37.00 -3.73
CA LEU A 493 -15.04 -36.36 -5.04
C LEU A 493 -13.81 -36.76 -5.86
N PRO A 494 -13.98 -37.12 -7.14
CA PRO A 494 -12.84 -37.41 -8.01
C PRO A 494 -11.98 -36.14 -8.18
N GLY A 495 -10.67 -36.28 -7.99
CA GLY A 495 -9.71 -35.17 -8.09
C GLY A 495 -9.45 -34.43 -6.78
N VAL A 496 -10.18 -34.72 -5.69
CA VAL A 496 -9.85 -34.23 -4.33
C VAL A 496 -8.89 -35.21 -3.64
N VAL A 497 -7.73 -34.72 -3.22
CA VAL A 497 -6.65 -35.53 -2.61
C VAL A 497 -6.84 -35.66 -1.10
N ALA A 498 -7.16 -34.53 -0.47
CA ALA A 498 -7.27 -34.38 0.96
C ALA A 498 -8.16 -33.16 1.27
N VAL A 499 -8.81 -33.22 2.43
CA VAL A 499 -9.72 -32.18 2.91
C VAL A 499 -9.40 -31.91 4.37
N SER A 500 -9.11 -30.65 4.68
CA SER A 500 -8.78 -30.16 6.02
C SER A 500 -9.74 -29.04 6.37
N GLN A 501 -10.27 -29.07 7.59
CA GLN A 501 -11.00 -27.93 8.14
C GLN A 501 -10.06 -27.10 9.00
N SER A 502 -10.20 -25.79 8.99
CA SER A 502 -9.38 -24.92 9.85
C SER A 502 -10.06 -23.58 10.09
N GLU A 503 -9.61 -22.89 11.14
CA GLU A 503 -10.00 -21.50 11.41
C GLU A 503 -9.53 -20.55 10.31
N PHE A 504 -8.53 -20.96 9.56
CA PHE A 504 -7.90 -20.11 8.57
C PHE A 504 -7.44 -20.89 7.35
N ALA A 505 -7.24 -20.15 6.26
CA ALA A 505 -6.59 -20.64 5.07
C ALA A 505 -5.59 -19.58 4.59
N PRO A 506 -4.33 -19.94 4.33
CA PRO A 506 -3.34 -19.02 3.77
C PRO A 506 -3.88 -18.30 2.52
N PRO A 507 -3.53 -17.01 2.28
CA PRO A 507 -2.60 -16.15 3.02
C PRO A 507 -3.22 -15.47 4.28
N SER A 508 -4.27 -16.02 4.88
CA SER A 508 -4.80 -15.52 6.16
C SER A 508 -4.51 -16.54 7.27
N ALA A 509 -4.03 -16.09 8.43
CA ALA A 509 -3.90 -16.91 9.63
C ALA A 509 -4.09 -16.08 10.90
N PRO A 510 -4.61 -16.68 12.00
CA PRO A 510 -4.83 -15.98 13.26
C PRO A 510 -3.53 -15.38 13.80
N THR A 511 -3.69 -14.22 14.41
CA THR A 511 -2.63 -13.43 15.06
C THR A 511 -2.57 -13.67 16.57
N ASN A 512 -3.28 -14.70 17.08
CA ASN A 512 -3.34 -15.01 18.50
C ASN A 512 -1.94 -15.30 19.06
N VAL A 513 -1.43 -14.39 19.90
CA VAL A 513 -0.11 -14.51 20.55
C VAL A 513 -0.27 -15.08 21.94
N TRP A 514 0.48 -16.14 22.24
CA TRP A 514 0.50 -16.75 23.57
C TRP A 514 1.91 -16.81 24.13
N LYS A 515 2.01 -16.76 25.45
CA LYS A 515 3.28 -16.85 26.18
C LYS A 515 3.58 -18.29 26.53
N PHE A 516 4.81 -18.69 26.24
CA PHE A 516 5.34 -20.01 26.50
C PHE A 516 6.60 -19.90 27.33
N ARG A 517 6.80 -20.88 28.20
CA ARG A 517 8.04 -21.05 28.96
C ARG A 517 8.83 -22.21 28.38
N ALA A 518 10.09 -21.95 28.05
CA ALA A 518 11.02 -23.00 27.66
C ALA A 518 11.43 -23.82 28.88
N PRO A 519 11.71 -25.12 28.75
CA PRO A 519 12.12 -25.96 29.87
C PRO A 519 13.38 -25.41 30.55
N GLY A 520 13.29 -25.16 31.87
CA GLY A 520 14.40 -24.63 32.67
C GLY A 520 14.68 -23.14 32.52
N SER A 521 13.83 -22.38 31.83
CA SER A 521 13.96 -20.93 31.68
C SER A 521 12.80 -20.20 32.35
N GLU A 522 13.08 -19.14 33.12
CA GLU A 522 12.04 -18.20 33.60
C GLU A 522 11.59 -17.22 32.50
N ARG A 523 12.25 -17.23 31.32
CA ARG A 523 11.93 -16.34 30.21
C ARG A 523 10.65 -16.80 29.52
N ARG A 524 9.73 -15.85 29.34
CA ARG A 524 8.50 -16.01 28.55
C ARG A 524 8.78 -15.67 27.09
N PHE A 525 8.35 -16.54 26.19
CA PHE A 525 8.45 -16.40 24.74
C PHE A 525 7.06 -16.27 24.14
N GLU A 526 6.92 -15.41 23.15
CA GLU A 526 5.64 -15.15 22.49
C GLU A 526 5.60 -15.90 21.16
N LEU A 527 4.60 -16.77 21.02
CA LEU A 527 4.39 -17.61 19.83
C LEU A 527 2.98 -17.39 19.28
N LEU A 528 2.86 -17.41 17.95
CA LEU A 528 1.57 -17.38 17.28
C LEU A 528 0.92 -18.76 17.31
N MET A 529 -0.33 -18.83 17.76
CA MET A 529 -1.10 -20.06 17.83
C MET A 529 -1.98 -20.26 16.62
N ASN A 530 -1.92 -21.46 16.06
CA ASN A 530 -2.72 -21.85 14.92
C ASN A 530 -3.39 -23.21 15.18
N PRO A 531 -4.69 -23.24 15.53
CA PRO A 531 -5.44 -24.48 15.58
C PRO A 531 -5.63 -25.01 14.16
N VAL A 532 -5.35 -26.29 13.98
CA VAL A 532 -5.37 -26.96 12.68
C VAL A 532 -6.07 -28.31 12.81
N ASP A 533 -6.59 -28.81 11.70
CA ASP A 533 -7.04 -30.20 11.61
C ASP A 533 -5.83 -31.12 11.37
N PRO A 534 -5.89 -32.41 11.77
CA PRO A 534 -4.81 -33.36 11.52
C PRO A 534 -4.44 -33.51 10.04
N GLU A 535 -5.39 -33.35 9.12
CA GLU A 535 -5.13 -33.41 7.67
C GLU A 535 -4.47 -32.13 7.12
N PHE A 536 -4.26 -31.10 7.93
CA PHE A 536 -3.68 -29.82 7.50
C PHE A 536 -2.30 -30.02 6.84
N ALA A 537 -1.42 -30.81 7.45
CA ALA A 537 -0.10 -31.07 6.89
C ALA A 537 -0.16 -31.77 5.53
N ARG A 538 -1.16 -32.64 5.30
CA ARG A 538 -1.33 -33.36 4.04
C ARG A 538 -1.94 -32.46 2.95
N VAL A 539 -2.89 -31.60 3.30
CA VAL A 539 -3.52 -30.64 2.38
C VAL A 539 -2.51 -29.58 1.94
N PHE A 540 -1.77 -29.00 2.89
CA PHE A 540 -0.80 -27.93 2.62
C PHE A 540 0.61 -28.43 2.30
N ASP A 541 0.84 -29.74 2.30
CA ASP A 541 2.16 -30.35 2.02
C ASP A 541 3.26 -29.84 2.95
N VAL A 542 2.96 -29.77 4.24
CA VAL A 542 3.86 -29.21 5.25
C VAL A 542 5.05 -30.14 5.45
N ARG A 543 6.26 -29.64 5.22
CA ARG A 543 7.49 -30.41 5.40
C ARG A 543 7.85 -30.50 6.89
N MET A 544 7.94 -31.72 7.40
CA MET A 544 8.46 -31.99 8.75
C MET A 544 9.99 -32.05 8.73
N LEU A 545 10.65 -31.29 9.60
CA LEU A 545 12.10 -31.31 9.80
C LEU A 545 12.51 -32.38 10.81
N ALA A 546 11.67 -32.60 11.83
CA ALA A 546 11.84 -33.65 12.83
C ALA A 546 10.49 -34.08 13.42
N GLY A 547 10.42 -35.31 13.91
CA GLY A 547 9.21 -35.86 14.52
C GLY A 547 8.07 -36.09 13.52
N ARG A 548 6.83 -35.93 13.98
CA ARG A 548 5.60 -36.19 13.20
C ARG A 548 4.59 -35.06 13.36
N PHE A 549 3.64 -35.01 12.45
CA PHE A 549 2.44 -34.19 12.61
C PHE A 549 1.37 -34.93 13.44
N PHE A 550 0.21 -34.30 13.65
CA PHE A 550 -0.91 -34.88 14.39
C PHE A 550 -1.53 -36.07 13.66
N ASP A 551 -1.90 -37.11 14.41
CA ASP A 551 -2.58 -38.29 13.88
C ASP A 551 -3.77 -38.65 14.79
N PRO A 552 -5.00 -38.73 14.28
CA PRO A 552 -6.18 -39.13 15.04
C PRO A 552 -6.05 -40.46 15.78
N ARG A 553 -5.20 -41.37 15.31
CA ARG A 553 -4.96 -42.69 15.91
C ARG A 553 -4.11 -42.64 17.17
N HIS A 554 -3.40 -41.53 17.40
CA HIS A 554 -2.56 -41.34 18.57
C HIS A 554 -3.33 -40.57 19.66
N GLY A 555 -3.62 -41.24 20.77
CA GLY A 555 -4.34 -40.64 21.90
C GLY A 555 -3.61 -39.43 22.48
N GLY A 556 -4.33 -38.32 22.65
CA GLY A 556 -3.79 -37.06 23.21
C GLY A 556 -3.31 -36.04 22.17
N ASP A 557 -3.29 -36.40 20.88
CA ASP A 557 -3.04 -35.43 19.80
C ASP A 557 -4.25 -34.53 19.56
N LEU A 558 -5.46 -35.12 19.54
CA LEU A 558 -6.70 -34.40 19.31
C LEU A 558 -7.25 -33.86 20.62
N VAL A 559 -7.68 -32.60 20.61
CA VAL A 559 -8.34 -32.00 21.76
C VAL A 559 -9.59 -31.23 21.38
N ALA A 560 -10.56 -31.21 22.28
CA ALA A 560 -11.77 -30.42 22.14
C ALA A 560 -11.53 -28.92 22.41
N ASP A 561 -10.52 -28.61 23.24
CA ASP A 561 -10.08 -27.26 23.57
C ASP A 561 -8.55 -27.23 23.53
N TYR A 562 -7.97 -26.20 22.90
CA TYR A 562 -6.53 -26.00 22.83
C TYR A 562 -5.86 -25.96 24.22
N ARG A 563 -6.59 -25.63 25.29
CA ARG A 563 -6.09 -25.66 26.68
C ARG A 563 -5.93 -27.08 27.25
N ALA A 564 -6.58 -28.07 26.65
CA ALA A 564 -6.41 -29.48 27.00
C ALA A 564 -5.29 -30.15 26.18
N SER A 565 -4.66 -29.42 25.25
CA SER A 565 -3.60 -29.93 24.38
C SER A 565 -2.46 -30.50 25.19
N ARG A 566 -2.07 -31.73 24.87
CA ARG A 566 -0.89 -32.37 25.46
C ARG A 566 0.29 -32.40 24.49
N ASN A 567 0.01 -32.33 23.19
CA ASN A 567 0.97 -32.45 22.11
C ASN A 567 0.89 -31.24 21.18
N VAL A 568 2.05 -30.78 20.72
CA VAL A 568 2.18 -29.60 19.86
C VAL A 568 3.21 -29.80 18.76
N VAL A 569 3.01 -29.12 17.64
CA VAL A 569 3.99 -29.02 16.56
C VAL A 569 4.46 -27.58 16.48
N ILE A 570 5.77 -27.35 16.45
CA ILE A 570 6.35 -26.01 16.36
C ILE A 570 7.03 -25.80 15.01
N THR A 571 7.17 -24.54 14.61
CA THR A 571 8.00 -24.15 13.45
C THR A 571 9.48 -24.06 13.80
N ASP A 572 10.36 -24.07 12.80
CA ASP A 572 11.80 -23.91 12.98
C ASP A 572 12.18 -22.54 13.59
N ALA A 573 11.45 -21.49 13.26
CA ALA A 573 11.55 -20.17 13.87
C ALA A 573 11.18 -20.20 15.36
N ALA A 574 10.11 -20.91 15.74
CA ALA A 574 9.73 -21.10 17.14
C ALA A 574 10.77 -21.91 17.91
N ARG A 575 11.33 -22.96 17.29
CA ARG A 575 12.42 -23.75 17.87
C ARG A 575 13.64 -22.87 18.21
N ARG A 576 14.10 -22.06 17.26
CA ARG A 576 15.23 -21.13 17.45
C ARG A 576 14.95 -20.15 18.58
N LEU A 577 13.74 -19.59 18.63
CA LEU A 577 13.31 -18.65 19.66
C LEU A 577 13.30 -19.30 21.06
N LEU A 578 12.86 -20.56 21.15
CA LEU A 578 12.83 -21.33 22.40
C LEU A 578 14.22 -21.83 22.84
N GLY A 579 15.28 -21.59 22.04
CA GLY A 579 16.66 -21.90 22.40
C GLY A 579 17.08 -23.35 22.11
N PHE A 580 16.30 -24.13 21.36
CA PHE A 580 16.70 -25.48 20.97
C PHE A 580 17.68 -25.43 19.78
N PRO A 581 18.86 -26.07 19.84
CA PRO A 581 19.90 -25.94 18.81
C PRO A 581 19.59 -26.69 17.51
N ASP A 582 18.90 -27.83 17.58
CA ASP A 582 18.60 -28.71 16.44
C ASP A 582 17.12 -29.19 16.48
N PRO A 583 16.45 -29.43 15.32
CA PRO A 583 15.08 -29.91 15.31
C PRO A 583 14.84 -31.20 16.07
N GLN A 584 15.78 -32.15 16.07
CA GLN A 584 15.62 -33.40 16.84
C GLN A 584 15.69 -33.16 18.35
N ALA A 585 16.50 -32.19 18.78
CA ALA A 585 16.66 -31.87 20.20
C ALA A 585 15.38 -31.28 20.84
N ALA A 586 14.48 -30.73 20.03
CA ALA A 586 13.19 -30.20 20.48
C ALA A 586 12.14 -31.29 20.69
N ILE A 587 12.25 -32.44 20.01
CA ILE A 587 11.25 -33.52 20.09
C ILE A 587 11.24 -34.14 21.49
N GLY A 588 10.04 -34.38 22.03
CA GLY A 588 9.82 -34.95 23.35
C GLY A 588 10.07 -33.98 24.51
N ARG A 589 10.53 -32.74 24.23
CA ARG A 589 10.67 -31.71 25.25
C ARG A 589 9.32 -31.12 25.60
N GLN A 590 9.13 -30.84 26.88
CA GLN A 590 7.96 -30.13 27.37
C GLN A 590 8.23 -28.64 27.40
N ILE A 591 7.33 -27.88 26.78
CA ILE A 591 7.22 -26.44 26.97
C ILE A 591 5.95 -26.20 27.79
N ALA A 592 5.94 -25.13 28.57
CA ALA A 592 4.79 -24.78 29.37
C ALA A 592 4.01 -23.67 28.67
N ILE A 593 2.73 -23.89 28.41
CA ILE A 593 1.83 -22.76 28.15
C ILE A 593 1.73 -21.98 29.46
N ASP A 594 2.12 -20.70 29.42
CA ASP A 594 2.12 -19.85 30.61
C ASP A 594 0.70 -19.68 31.13
N GLY A 595 0.46 -20.15 32.37
CA GLY A 595 -0.82 -20.01 33.07
C GLY A 595 -1.06 -18.60 33.63
N ALA A 596 -0.23 -17.61 33.24
CA ALA A 596 -0.27 -16.22 33.67
C ALA A 596 -0.21 -16.04 35.19
N GLY A 597 0.45 -16.96 35.91
CA GLY A 597 0.74 -16.83 37.35
C GLY A 597 -0.40 -17.17 38.31
N ARG A 598 -1.58 -17.60 37.85
CA ARG A 598 -2.67 -18.10 38.73
C ARG A 598 -3.18 -19.50 38.38
N ARG A 599 -2.88 -20.02 37.19
CA ARG A 599 -3.13 -21.42 36.83
C ARG A 599 -1.81 -22.17 36.74
N PRO A 600 -1.78 -23.47 37.07
CA PRO A 600 -0.60 -24.28 36.80
C PRO A 600 -0.31 -24.18 35.30
N ASP A 601 0.96 -23.94 34.98
CA ASP A 601 1.42 -23.98 33.60
C ASP A 601 0.98 -25.31 32.99
N VAL A 602 0.43 -25.26 31.77
CA VAL A 602 -0.02 -26.48 31.09
C VAL A 602 1.18 -27.03 30.33
N PRO A 603 1.77 -28.16 30.75
CA PRO A 603 2.88 -28.75 30.04
C PRO A 603 2.36 -29.33 28.72
N VAL A 604 3.00 -28.93 27.63
CA VAL A 604 2.74 -29.47 26.29
C VAL A 604 4.03 -30.03 25.71
N THR A 605 3.93 -31.20 25.12
CA THR A 605 5.07 -31.94 24.57
C THR A 605 5.21 -31.64 23.10
N ILE A 606 6.42 -31.25 22.68
CA ILE A 606 6.73 -31.03 21.27
C ILE A 606 6.85 -32.40 20.59
N ILE A 607 5.94 -32.70 19.66
CA ILE A 607 5.93 -33.97 18.91
C ILE A 607 6.50 -33.84 17.49
N GLY A 608 6.67 -32.61 17.01
CA GLY A 608 7.18 -32.34 15.67
C GLY A 608 7.73 -30.92 15.52
N VAL A 609 8.70 -30.78 14.62
CA VAL A 609 9.20 -29.50 14.14
C VAL A 609 8.92 -29.43 12.63
N ALA A 610 8.06 -28.51 12.22
CA ALA A 610 7.74 -28.22 10.84
C ALA A 610 8.68 -27.15 10.26
N SER A 611 8.80 -27.12 8.93
CA SER A 611 9.46 -26.01 8.23
C SER A 611 8.73 -24.69 8.48
N ASP A 612 9.47 -23.61 8.35
CA ASP A 612 8.92 -22.25 8.44
C ASP A 612 7.93 -21.99 7.30
N MET A 613 6.76 -21.41 7.63
CA MET A 613 5.67 -21.15 6.69
C MET A 613 5.18 -19.71 6.73
N ALA A 614 4.98 -19.11 5.57
CA ALA A 614 4.46 -17.75 5.41
C ALA A 614 2.93 -17.72 5.35
N LEU A 615 2.26 -18.16 6.41
CA LEU A 615 0.79 -18.34 6.42
C LEU A 615 -0.01 -17.04 6.26
N GLN A 616 0.59 -15.88 6.54
CA GLN A 616 -0.04 -14.55 6.42
C GLN A 616 0.48 -13.76 5.20
N GLY A 617 1.05 -14.45 4.21
CA GLY A 617 1.72 -13.87 3.05
C GLY A 617 3.21 -13.58 3.30
N MET A 618 3.96 -13.44 2.20
CA MET A 618 5.44 -13.28 2.23
C MET A 618 5.90 -11.96 2.85
N HIS A 619 5.03 -10.95 2.87
CA HIS A 619 5.30 -9.63 3.46
C HIS A 619 5.54 -9.67 4.97
N LYS A 620 5.01 -10.66 5.68
CA LYS A 620 5.17 -10.82 7.14
C LYS A 620 6.27 -11.78 7.54
N GLY A 621 6.91 -12.43 6.56
CA GLY A 621 7.96 -13.41 6.80
C GLY A 621 7.50 -14.64 7.59
N PHE A 622 8.47 -15.34 8.16
CA PHE A 622 8.29 -16.61 8.86
C PHE A 622 8.16 -16.38 10.38
N ALA A 623 6.97 -15.98 10.81
CA ALA A 623 6.71 -15.77 12.24
C ALA A 623 6.78 -17.09 13.03
N PRO A 624 7.33 -17.07 14.26
CA PRO A 624 7.42 -18.26 15.11
C PRO A 624 6.02 -18.72 15.56
N ARG A 625 5.64 -19.92 15.11
CA ARG A 625 4.30 -20.50 15.29
C ARG A 625 4.33 -21.84 16.00
N ILE A 626 3.20 -22.12 16.64
CA ILE A 626 2.85 -23.38 17.27
C ILE A 626 1.46 -23.83 16.79
N PHE A 627 1.36 -25.11 16.46
CA PHE A 627 0.14 -25.75 15.98
C PHE A 627 -0.45 -26.65 17.05
N PHE A 628 -1.78 -26.75 17.04
CA PHE A 628 -2.58 -27.62 17.90
C PHE A 628 -3.66 -28.30 17.06
N ALA A 629 -3.91 -29.59 17.31
CA ALA A 629 -4.98 -30.29 16.62
C ALA A 629 -6.33 -30.11 17.33
N VAL A 630 -7.18 -29.24 16.79
CA VAL A 630 -8.54 -28.99 17.29
C VAL A 630 -9.53 -29.33 16.18
N PRO A 631 -10.00 -30.59 16.08
CA PRO A 631 -10.89 -31.02 15.02
C PRO A 631 -12.19 -30.20 14.99
N GLY A 632 -12.48 -29.61 13.83
CA GLY A 632 -13.68 -28.81 13.64
C GLY A 632 -13.65 -27.40 14.21
N ALA A 633 -12.49 -26.94 14.70
CA ALA A 633 -12.28 -25.51 14.92
C ALA A 633 -12.22 -24.80 13.57
N GLY A 634 -13.17 -23.89 13.34
CA GLY A 634 -13.08 -22.93 12.23
C GLY A 634 -13.99 -23.18 11.03
N GLY A 635 -14.38 -22.08 10.38
CA GLY A 635 -15.38 -22.05 9.32
C GLY A 635 -14.88 -22.36 7.92
N LYS A 636 -13.58 -22.61 7.73
CA LYS A 636 -12.99 -22.78 6.39
C LYS A 636 -12.64 -24.24 6.12
N VAL A 637 -12.87 -24.69 4.90
CA VAL A 637 -12.48 -26.03 4.45
C VAL A 637 -11.55 -25.90 3.25
N ALA A 638 -10.32 -26.35 3.42
CA ALA A 638 -9.30 -26.41 2.38
C ALA A 638 -9.29 -27.80 1.72
N LEU A 639 -9.33 -27.81 0.38
CA LEU A 639 -9.25 -28.99 -0.46
C LEU A 639 -7.97 -28.93 -1.29
N ARG A 640 -7.16 -29.98 -1.21
CA ARG A 640 -6.07 -30.19 -2.16
C ARG A 640 -6.63 -30.90 -3.39
N ILE A 641 -6.37 -30.38 -4.58
CA ILE A 641 -6.92 -30.85 -5.85
C ILE A 641 -5.82 -31.27 -6.81
N HIS A 642 -5.94 -32.46 -7.42
CA HIS A 642 -4.95 -32.99 -8.37
C HIS A 642 -5.05 -32.38 -9.78
N THR A 643 -6.20 -31.80 -10.13
CA THR A 643 -6.51 -31.40 -11.51
C THR A 643 -6.34 -29.91 -11.74
N GLY A 644 -5.69 -29.54 -12.86
CA GLY A 644 -5.64 -28.15 -13.35
C GLY A 644 -6.99 -27.57 -13.80
N ASP A 645 -8.05 -28.39 -13.85
CA ASP A 645 -9.41 -27.93 -14.14
C ASP A 645 -10.19 -27.58 -12.85
N PHE A 646 -9.85 -26.42 -12.28
CA PHE A 646 -10.56 -25.86 -11.12
C PHE A 646 -12.06 -25.71 -11.38
N ARG A 647 -12.49 -25.43 -12.63
CA ARG A 647 -13.91 -25.22 -12.95
C ARG A 647 -14.71 -26.49 -12.77
N HIS A 648 -14.19 -27.62 -13.25
CA HIS A 648 -14.85 -28.91 -13.08
C HIS A 648 -15.01 -29.29 -11.60
N ILE A 649 -13.93 -29.15 -10.81
CA ILE A 649 -13.99 -29.41 -9.36
C ILE A 649 -14.96 -28.45 -8.67
N ALA A 650 -14.98 -27.17 -9.04
CA ALA A 650 -15.90 -26.19 -8.47
C ALA A 650 -17.37 -26.61 -8.67
N THR A 651 -17.74 -27.13 -9.85
CA THR A 651 -19.10 -27.64 -10.10
C THR A 651 -19.44 -28.87 -9.25
N LEU A 652 -18.49 -29.79 -9.09
CA LEU A 652 -18.68 -30.98 -8.23
C LEU A 652 -18.86 -30.59 -6.75
N VAL A 653 -17.98 -29.71 -6.26
CA VAL A 653 -18.05 -29.20 -4.89
C VAL A 653 -19.34 -28.40 -4.67
N GLN A 654 -19.78 -27.60 -5.65
CA GLN A 654 -21.07 -26.88 -5.58
C GLN A 654 -22.27 -27.84 -5.49
N THR A 655 -22.20 -28.97 -6.19
CA THR A 655 -23.26 -29.99 -6.13
C THR A 655 -23.35 -30.60 -4.72
N VAL A 656 -22.20 -30.88 -4.09
CA VAL A 656 -22.15 -31.32 -2.69
C VAL A 656 -22.66 -30.22 -1.77
N TRP A 657 -22.20 -28.98 -1.96
CA TRP A 657 -22.64 -27.81 -1.19
C TRP A 657 -24.16 -27.65 -1.18
N ASN A 658 -24.81 -27.74 -2.33
CA ASN A 658 -26.26 -27.59 -2.46
C ASN A 658 -27.05 -28.67 -1.71
N LYS A 659 -26.47 -29.85 -1.41
CA LYS A 659 -27.12 -30.89 -0.59
C LYS A 659 -27.13 -30.52 0.90
N PHE A 660 -26.04 -29.93 1.39
CA PHE A 660 -25.84 -29.68 2.82
C PHE A 660 -26.22 -28.27 3.26
N ALA A 661 -26.03 -27.27 2.38
CA ALA A 661 -26.30 -25.86 2.66
C ALA A 661 -26.99 -25.17 1.46
N PRO A 662 -28.17 -25.65 1.00
CA PRO A 662 -28.86 -25.11 -0.19
C PRO A 662 -29.26 -23.64 -0.08
N GLN A 663 -29.46 -23.15 1.14
CA GLN A 663 -29.88 -21.79 1.43
C GLN A 663 -28.70 -20.82 1.60
N ALA A 664 -27.46 -21.29 1.47
CA ALA A 664 -26.25 -20.50 1.65
C ALA A 664 -25.49 -20.32 0.33
N PRO A 665 -24.95 -19.12 0.05
CA PRO A 665 -24.13 -18.87 -1.13
C PRO A 665 -22.88 -19.76 -1.10
N PHE A 666 -22.54 -20.33 -2.25
CA PHE A 666 -21.32 -21.11 -2.40
C PHE A 666 -20.13 -20.18 -2.64
N VAL A 667 -19.22 -20.08 -1.66
CA VAL A 667 -17.99 -19.27 -1.78
C VAL A 667 -16.79 -20.20 -1.87
N PHE A 668 -16.32 -20.42 -3.10
CA PHE A 668 -15.21 -21.31 -3.40
C PHE A 668 -14.19 -20.62 -4.29
N TYR A 669 -12.94 -20.59 -3.83
CA TYR A 669 -11.86 -19.92 -4.56
C TYR A 669 -10.55 -20.72 -4.46
N PRO A 670 -9.68 -20.61 -5.47
CA PRO A 670 -8.34 -21.16 -5.38
C PRO A 670 -7.46 -20.22 -4.54
N VAL A 671 -6.61 -20.79 -3.68
CA VAL A 671 -5.68 -20.03 -2.83
C VAL A 671 -4.75 -19.15 -3.67
N SER A 672 -4.40 -19.61 -4.88
CA SER A 672 -3.59 -18.84 -5.83
C SER A 672 -4.13 -17.46 -6.17
N VAL A 673 -5.45 -17.29 -6.24
CA VAL A 673 -6.08 -15.99 -6.52
C VAL A 673 -5.92 -15.05 -5.34
N ARG A 674 -6.13 -15.54 -4.10
CA ARG A 674 -5.89 -14.73 -2.89
C ARG A 674 -4.41 -14.42 -2.69
N TRP A 675 -3.54 -15.35 -3.01
CA TRP A 675 -2.08 -15.18 -2.93
C TRP A 675 -1.59 -14.11 -3.91
N GLN A 676 -2.05 -14.16 -5.17
CA GLN A 676 -1.75 -13.13 -6.17
C GLN A 676 -2.35 -11.78 -5.81
N ALA A 677 -3.56 -11.76 -5.24
CA ALA A 677 -4.18 -10.52 -4.74
C ALA A 677 -3.33 -9.88 -3.62
N ALA A 678 -2.72 -10.68 -2.74
CA ALA A 678 -1.83 -10.20 -1.68
C ALA A 678 -0.50 -9.63 -2.21
N ALA A 679 -0.03 -10.07 -3.39
CA ALA A 679 1.16 -9.55 -4.08
C ALA A 679 0.83 -8.51 -5.19
N HIS A 680 -0.44 -8.16 -5.33
CA HIS A 680 -0.93 -7.37 -6.45
C HIS A 680 -0.50 -5.90 -6.38
N ASN A 681 -0.38 -5.37 -5.16
CA ASN A 681 0.04 -3.98 -4.94
C ASN A 681 1.47 -3.78 -5.45
N GLU A 682 2.40 -4.68 -5.15
CA GLU A 682 3.80 -4.57 -5.58
C GLU A 682 3.96 -4.72 -7.09
N HIS A 683 3.17 -5.59 -7.71
CA HIS A 683 3.15 -5.72 -9.17
C HIS A 683 2.70 -4.41 -9.84
N ARG A 684 1.61 -3.82 -9.33
CA ARG A 684 1.08 -2.55 -9.83
C ARG A 684 2.11 -1.43 -9.73
N LEU A 685 2.75 -1.31 -8.58
CA LEU A 685 3.77 -0.29 -8.34
C LEU A 685 4.99 -0.46 -9.25
N ALA A 686 5.41 -1.70 -9.51
CA ALA A 686 6.47 -1.97 -10.48
C ALA A 686 6.09 -1.54 -11.90
N LEU A 687 4.84 -1.75 -12.33
CA LEU A 687 4.33 -1.32 -13.63
C LEU A 687 4.23 0.22 -13.75
N GLU A 688 3.65 0.87 -12.74
CA GLU A 688 3.51 2.34 -12.70
C GLU A 688 4.89 3.02 -12.75
N VAL A 689 5.84 2.53 -11.94
CA VAL A 689 7.21 3.05 -11.92
C VAL A 689 7.92 2.78 -13.25
N SER A 690 7.67 1.64 -13.90
CA SER A 690 8.25 1.34 -15.23
C SER A 690 7.75 2.32 -16.30
N LEU A 691 6.47 2.69 -16.28
CA LEU A 691 5.92 3.71 -17.17
C LEU A 691 6.57 5.08 -16.94
N VAL A 692 6.73 5.47 -15.67
CA VAL A 692 7.38 6.73 -15.30
C VAL A 692 8.85 6.75 -15.75
N VAL A 693 9.58 5.66 -15.56
CA VAL A 693 10.96 5.51 -16.04
C VAL A 693 11.05 5.63 -17.55
N PHE A 694 10.12 5.01 -18.29
CA PHE A 694 10.07 5.12 -19.74
C PHE A 694 9.90 6.58 -20.20
N VAL A 695 8.95 7.32 -19.60
CA VAL A 695 8.74 8.74 -19.90
C VAL A 695 9.97 9.58 -19.54
N MET A 696 10.59 9.34 -18.38
CA MET A 696 11.83 10.02 -17.99
C MET A 696 12.97 9.74 -18.96
N ALA A 697 13.12 8.51 -19.45
CA ALA A 697 14.14 8.18 -20.44
C ALA A 697 13.94 8.97 -21.74
N VAL A 698 12.70 9.05 -22.26
CA VAL A 698 12.38 9.83 -23.47
C VAL A 698 12.70 11.31 -23.28
N LEU A 699 12.33 11.90 -22.13
CA LEU A 699 12.66 13.30 -21.82
C LEU A 699 14.17 13.50 -21.67
N ALA A 700 14.86 12.58 -20.98
CA ALA A 700 16.30 12.63 -20.78
C ALA A 700 17.07 12.63 -22.11
N VAL A 701 16.65 11.80 -23.05
CA VAL A 701 17.22 11.74 -24.40
C VAL A 701 16.89 13.01 -25.20
N GLY A 702 15.64 13.46 -25.16
CA GLY A 702 15.20 14.67 -25.84
C GLY A 702 15.97 15.91 -25.39
N GLY A 703 16.19 16.07 -24.08
CA GLY A 703 16.95 17.21 -23.55
C GLY A 703 18.44 17.13 -23.90
N LEU A 704 19.04 15.92 -23.95
CA LEU A 704 20.42 15.75 -24.42
C LEU A 704 20.57 16.19 -25.89
N ILE A 705 19.68 15.74 -26.77
CA ILE A 705 19.69 16.10 -28.20
C ILE A 705 19.54 17.62 -28.35
N ALA A 706 18.57 18.23 -27.66
CA ALA A 706 18.34 19.66 -27.72
C ALA A 706 19.55 20.47 -27.23
N SER A 707 20.19 20.01 -26.15
CA SER A 707 21.42 20.60 -25.62
C SER A 707 22.57 20.49 -26.62
N ALA A 708 22.72 19.34 -27.27
CA ALA A 708 23.77 19.10 -28.25
C ALA A 708 23.62 20.01 -29.49
N VAL A 709 22.41 20.14 -30.02
CA VAL A 709 22.10 21.07 -31.13
C VAL A 709 22.43 22.52 -30.75
N LEU A 710 22.13 22.92 -29.51
CA LEU A 710 22.45 24.26 -29.01
C LEU A 710 23.97 24.52 -28.99
N GLU A 711 24.77 23.55 -28.52
CA GLU A 711 26.24 23.68 -28.44
C GLU A 711 26.87 23.75 -29.83
N LEU A 712 26.42 22.88 -30.74
CA LEU A 712 26.91 22.86 -32.11
C LEU A 712 26.69 24.20 -32.80
N ARG A 713 25.51 24.81 -32.61
CA ARG A 713 25.19 26.13 -33.19
C ARG A 713 26.01 27.25 -32.59
N ARG A 714 26.17 27.30 -31.25
CA ARG A 714 26.95 28.37 -30.59
C ARG A 714 28.41 28.39 -31.01
N ARG A 715 28.99 27.21 -31.24
CA ARG A 715 30.41 27.05 -31.58
C ARG A 715 30.63 26.69 -33.04
N LEU A 716 29.63 26.83 -33.90
CA LEU A 716 29.75 26.45 -35.30
C LEU A 716 30.92 27.16 -35.99
N ARG A 717 31.09 28.47 -35.72
CA ARG A 717 32.22 29.27 -36.23
C ARG A 717 33.57 28.79 -35.68
N GLU A 718 33.64 28.46 -34.40
CA GLU A 718 34.85 27.95 -33.74
C GLU A 718 35.25 26.58 -34.34
N TYR A 719 34.27 25.69 -34.54
CA TYR A 719 34.49 24.38 -35.15
C TYR A 719 34.83 24.47 -36.64
N ALA A 720 34.16 25.35 -37.39
CA ALA A 720 34.45 25.60 -38.79
C ALA A 720 35.87 26.17 -38.97
N LEU A 721 36.26 27.15 -38.15
CA LEU A 721 37.61 27.72 -38.18
C LEU A 721 38.66 26.64 -37.87
N ARG A 722 38.47 25.85 -36.81
CA ARG A 722 39.36 24.73 -36.48
C ARG A 722 39.43 23.69 -37.59
N LYS A 723 38.33 23.43 -38.29
CA LYS A 723 38.28 22.49 -39.42
C LYS A 723 39.10 23.01 -40.59
N VAL A 724 38.99 24.30 -40.92
CA VAL A 724 39.82 24.98 -41.93
C VAL A 724 41.29 24.98 -41.53
N LEU A 725 41.60 25.13 -40.24
CA LEU A 725 42.95 25.03 -39.67
C LEU A 725 43.49 23.57 -39.58
N GLY A 726 42.84 22.61 -40.22
CA GLY A 726 43.35 21.23 -40.33
C GLY A 726 42.93 20.26 -39.23
N ALA A 727 42.02 20.64 -38.33
CA ALA A 727 41.52 19.70 -37.31
C ALA A 727 40.75 18.53 -37.95
N SER A 728 41.04 17.31 -37.51
CA SER A 728 40.29 16.12 -37.93
C SER A 728 38.84 16.20 -37.45
N SER A 729 37.90 15.73 -38.27
CA SER A 729 36.47 15.73 -37.91
C SER A 729 36.23 14.94 -36.62
N TRP A 730 37.01 13.88 -36.42
CA TRP A 730 36.99 13.06 -35.20
C TRP A 730 37.41 13.80 -33.93
N ARG A 731 38.48 14.62 -33.97
CA ARG A 731 38.87 15.41 -32.81
C ARG A 731 37.83 16.48 -32.47
N LEU A 732 37.26 17.13 -33.49
CA LEU A 732 36.19 18.12 -33.32
C LEU A 732 34.93 17.49 -32.70
N ALA A 733 34.54 16.32 -33.21
CA ALA A 733 33.43 15.54 -32.69
C ALA A 733 33.69 15.10 -31.23
N GLY A 734 34.89 14.62 -30.92
CA GLY A 734 35.28 14.23 -29.56
C GLY A 734 35.22 15.37 -28.54
N PHE A 735 35.63 16.60 -28.92
CA PHE A 735 35.52 17.76 -28.03
C PHE A 735 34.07 18.19 -27.76
N ALA A 736 33.21 18.14 -28.78
CA ALA A 736 31.79 18.40 -28.61
C ALA A 736 31.13 17.31 -27.75
N PHE A 737 31.52 16.05 -27.96
CA PHE A 737 31.05 14.88 -27.22
C PHE A 737 31.34 14.98 -25.72
N MET A 738 32.60 15.19 -25.34
CA MET A 738 33.02 15.20 -23.93
C MET A 738 32.34 16.29 -23.09
N LYS A 739 31.95 17.41 -23.71
CA LYS A 739 31.20 18.47 -23.02
C LYS A 739 29.77 18.07 -22.65
N LEU A 740 29.16 17.18 -23.43
CA LEU A 740 27.80 16.70 -23.22
C LEU A 740 27.78 15.43 -22.36
N ALA A 741 28.72 14.51 -22.62
CA ALA A 741 28.78 13.23 -21.94
C ALA A 741 29.29 13.34 -20.49
N ARG A 742 30.24 14.24 -20.20
CA ARG A 742 30.86 14.32 -18.86
C ARG A 742 29.84 14.63 -17.75
N PRO A 743 28.96 15.65 -17.85
CA PRO A 743 27.94 15.90 -16.83
C PRO A 743 26.93 14.75 -16.71
N ALA A 744 26.57 14.11 -17.83
CA ALA A 744 25.66 12.97 -17.85
C ALA A 744 26.25 11.75 -17.12
N LEU A 745 27.50 11.38 -17.44
CA LEU A 745 28.23 10.27 -16.80
C LEU A 745 28.41 10.50 -15.30
N VAL A 746 28.76 11.74 -14.89
CA VAL A 746 28.86 12.09 -13.47
C VAL A 746 27.50 11.96 -12.77
N GLY A 747 26.41 12.35 -13.43
CA GLY A 747 25.04 12.17 -12.91
C GLY A 747 24.67 10.69 -12.74
N ILE A 748 24.99 9.86 -13.73
CA ILE A 748 24.75 8.41 -13.70
C ILE A 748 25.48 7.76 -12.52
N ILE A 749 26.76 8.08 -12.33
CA ILE A 749 27.58 7.51 -11.25
C ILE A 749 27.10 8.01 -9.88
N ALA A 750 26.80 9.31 -9.75
CA ALA A 750 26.37 9.91 -8.49
C ALA A 750 24.97 9.45 -8.04
N ALA A 751 24.08 9.12 -8.98
CA ALA A 751 22.72 8.69 -8.67
C ALA A 751 22.65 7.28 -8.04
N CYS A 752 23.55 6.38 -8.43
CA CYS A 752 23.55 5.00 -7.93
C CYS A 752 23.68 4.88 -6.40
N PRO A 753 24.67 5.51 -5.72
CA PRO A 753 24.77 5.43 -4.26
C PRO A 753 23.58 6.09 -3.55
N ILE A 754 23.03 7.17 -4.11
CA ILE A 754 21.84 7.85 -3.55
C ILE A 754 20.62 6.93 -3.66
N ALA A 755 20.42 6.29 -4.82
CA ALA A 755 19.34 5.32 -5.03
C ALA A 755 19.46 4.14 -4.06
N TRP A 756 20.67 3.60 -3.90
CA TRP A 756 20.93 2.50 -2.97
C TRP A 756 20.60 2.89 -1.52
N LEU A 757 21.04 4.05 -1.03
CA LEU A 757 20.76 4.49 0.35
C LEU A 757 19.25 4.67 0.59
N VAL A 758 18.54 5.32 -0.32
CA VAL A 758 17.10 5.58 -0.18
C VAL A 758 16.30 4.28 -0.25
N LEU A 759 16.63 3.40 -1.20
CA LEU A 759 15.90 2.15 -1.41
C LEU A 759 16.28 1.07 -0.39
N ALA A 760 17.47 1.11 0.20
CA ALA A 760 17.83 0.24 1.32
C ALA A 760 16.87 0.43 2.50
N GLY A 761 16.58 1.68 2.88
CA GLY A 761 15.62 1.98 3.94
C GLY A 761 14.18 1.54 3.62
N TRP A 762 13.81 1.50 2.33
CA TRP A 762 12.52 0.93 1.91
C TRP A 762 12.52 -0.60 1.97
N LEU A 763 13.57 -1.25 1.45
CA LEU A 763 13.74 -2.70 1.47
C LEU A 763 13.78 -3.27 2.88
N GLU A 764 14.28 -2.49 3.84
CA GLU A 764 14.28 -2.87 5.25
C GLU A 764 12.88 -3.18 5.79
N GLN A 765 11.81 -2.64 5.23
CA GLN A 765 10.44 -2.90 5.68
C GLN A 765 9.99 -4.34 5.39
N PHE A 766 10.68 -5.04 4.49
CA PHE A 766 10.37 -6.42 4.12
C PHE A 766 11.25 -7.41 4.89
N PRO A 767 10.64 -8.39 5.60
CA PRO A 767 11.36 -9.50 6.20
C PRO A 767 12.08 -10.33 5.14
N LEU A 768 11.35 -10.64 4.07
CA LEU A 768 11.88 -11.27 2.86
C LEU A 768 12.19 -10.16 1.85
N ARG A 769 13.44 -9.70 1.85
CA ARG A 769 13.90 -8.60 1.00
C ARG A 769 14.98 -9.05 0.03
N TRP A 770 14.98 -8.43 -1.14
CA TRP A 770 16.15 -8.43 -1.97
C TRP A 770 17.27 -7.69 -1.24
N THR A 771 18.34 -8.39 -0.89
CA THR A 771 19.57 -7.80 -0.35
C THR A 771 20.57 -7.65 -1.49
N PRO A 772 20.86 -6.42 -1.95
CA PRO A 772 22.00 -6.19 -2.81
C PRO A 772 23.26 -6.70 -2.09
N SER A 773 24.08 -7.52 -2.75
CA SER A 773 25.36 -7.97 -2.21
C SER A 773 26.38 -6.82 -2.05
N GLY A 774 26.10 -5.69 -2.71
CA GLY A 774 26.73 -4.38 -2.50
C GLY A 774 26.17 -3.34 -3.48
N ILE A 775 26.72 -2.12 -3.45
CA ILE A 775 26.36 -1.06 -4.42
C ILE A 775 26.59 -1.54 -5.87
N GLY A 776 27.57 -2.44 -6.09
CA GLY A 776 27.98 -2.92 -7.41
C GLY A 776 26.95 -3.71 -8.22
N ASP A 777 26.00 -4.40 -7.57
CA ASP A 777 25.10 -5.36 -8.25
C ASP A 777 24.23 -4.71 -9.33
N LEU A 778 23.71 -3.52 -9.05
CA LEU A 778 22.97 -2.71 -10.02
C LEU A 778 23.75 -1.53 -10.56
N MET A 779 24.75 -1.03 -9.83
CA MET A 779 25.52 0.13 -10.27
C MET A 779 26.26 -0.15 -11.58
N TRP A 780 26.98 -1.26 -11.70
CA TRP A 780 27.78 -1.50 -12.91
C TRP A 780 26.96 -1.72 -14.18
N PRO A 781 25.88 -2.53 -14.17
CA PRO A 781 24.99 -2.65 -15.33
C PRO A 781 24.34 -1.32 -15.72
N LEU A 782 23.91 -0.51 -14.74
CA LEU A 782 23.24 0.77 -15.01
C LEU A 782 24.20 1.85 -15.49
N VAL A 783 25.42 1.90 -14.93
CA VAL A 783 26.48 2.80 -15.40
C VAL A 783 26.90 2.41 -16.82
N ALA A 784 27.04 1.12 -17.11
CA ALA A 784 27.37 0.62 -18.44
C ALA A 784 26.25 0.94 -19.45
N ALA A 785 24.99 0.65 -19.12
CA ALA A 785 23.84 0.92 -19.98
C ALA A 785 23.63 2.42 -20.20
N GLY A 786 23.64 3.22 -19.14
CA GLY A 786 23.52 4.67 -19.21
C GLY A 786 24.68 5.30 -19.99
N GLY A 787 25.91 4.82 -19.76
CA GLY A 787 27.10 5.23 -20.50
C GLY A 787 26.99 4.89 -21.99
N ALA A 788 26.57 3.67 -22.33
CA ALA A 788 26.36 3.23 -23.71
C ALA A 788 25.30 4.07 -24.44
N ILE A 789 24.19 4.40 -23.76
CA ILE A 789 23.13 5.26 -24.30
C ILE A 789 23.67 6.67 -24.58
N VAL A 790 24.40 7.28 -23.63
CA VAL A 790 25.00 8.61 -23.80
C VAL A 790 26.01 8.61 -24.95
N LEU A 791 26.84 7.56 -25.04
CA LEU A 791 27.82 7.36 -26.12
C LEU A 791 27.12 7.24 -27.48
N ALA A 792 26.13 6.35 -27.59
CA ALA A 792 25.40 6.10 -28.83
C ALA A 792 24.63 7.34 -29.31
N LEU A 793 23.94 8.03 -28.41
CA LEU A 793 23.16 9.23 -28.77
C LEU A 793 24.06 10.37 -29.22
N SER A 794 25.16 10.59 -28.51
CA SER A 794 26.07 11.65 -28.89
C SER A 794 26.77 11.35 -30.21
N TRP A 795 27.07 10.08 -30.49
CA TRP A 795 27.57 9.64 -31.79
C TRP A 795 26.58 9.97 -32.92
N HIS A 796 25.30 9.64 -32.75
CA HIS A 796 24.27 9.92 -33.74
C HIS A 796 24.07 11.42 -33.98
N VAL A 797 24.11 12.22 -32.91
CA VAL A 797 23.99 13.70 -33.01
C VAL A 797 25.21 14.32 -33.68
N LEU A 798 26.39 13.70 -33.60
CA LEU A 798 27.60 14.19 -34.27
C LEU A 798 27.69 13.75 -35.74
N ARG A 799 27.05 12.64 -36.09
CA ARG A 799 26.94 12.14 -37.47
C ARG A 799 25.93 12.93 -38.29
N ALA A 800 24.82 13.33 -37.66
CA ALA A 800 23.76 14.17 -38.25
C ALA A 800 24.16 15.65 -38.27
#